data_AF-A0A1H0S0D1-F1
#
_entry.id   AF-A0A1H0S0D1-F1
#
_cell.length_a   1.000
_cell.length_b   1.000
_cell.length_c   1.000
_cell.angle_alpha   90.00
_cell.angle_beta   90.00
_cell.angle_gamma   90.00
#
_symmetry.space_group_name_H-M   'P 1'
#
loop_
_entity.id
_entity.type
_entity.pdbx_description
1 polymer ?
#
loop_
_entity_poly.entity_id
_entity_poly.type
_entity_poly.pdbx_seq_one_letter_code
_entity_poly.pdbx_strand_id
1 'polypeptide(L)'
;MKSTLMRRAVSAALVSALALFGLTPTAGAAVVRLSANLTASSSNGPYGAGNAGDGNQGSYWESANGVFPQWLQADLGAAKSVSKVVLRLPSNWEQRSQTLAVQGSANGSQFSDIVGSGARVFSPGSNNTVTLDFAATGTRYVRVTITANSGWSAGQLSEFEVHGESGPVDPPPPGDNLAAGKPVEESGHVHNFVPANAVDGNVASYWESSGLPGHLTAKLGSNADVTSVVVKLNPDPAWGARTQNFEVLGREASASAFGTLKARADYRFDPATGNSVTIPVSGRASDVRLHFYSNTGAPGGQVAELQVFGSAAPAPDLTVTNLTWTPQNPSEADAIRLTATVRNGGTAASGATTLNVTLGGTSAGTAQVGGLAPNATATVTVDAGRRGAGSYAAVAAVDPANQVAETNEGNNTFISGSALVVGQAPGPDLRITGVTPNPSSPAAGQQVTFAVSVNNRGTSAAGASVTRVSVGGSTLNANTGAINAGQTVTVNVGSWTATNGGATATATADATNQVAETNENNNTATQSIVVGRGASTPFTTYEAEAGRYQGTLLEADAKRTFGHTNFGSESSGRKSVRLDAQGQFVEITSTVSTNSIVVRNSIPDAATGGGQEATISLYANDQFVQKLTLSSRHSWLYGTTDDPEGLTNRPGGDARRLFDESQALLANSYPAGTKFKLQRDSGDTAQFYVIDLVDLEQVAPAAQKPAECVSITQYGATANDQTDDTDALQRAVTADQNGEIPCVWIPEGRFRQEKKILTVFNSGGDNQVGIRNVTIRGAGMWRSQLFSLIQPQDADTINHPHEGNFGFDVDDNTQISDIAIFGSGRIRGGDGGAEGGVGLNGRFGKNTKVTNVWIEHANVGVWVGRDYANLPDRWNPGDGLLFSGMRIRDTYADGINFTNGTRNSTVFNSSFRTTGDDALAVWASKYVKDQNADVGSGNAFLNNTIALPWRANGIAIYGGSGNRAENNIISDTANYPGIMLATDHDPLPFGGTTLLANNALHRTGGAFWGEAQEFGAITLFSQNLPIPGVVIRDTEILDSTYDGIQFKGGGSGMPDVRITNVRIDRSTNGSGILAMAQARGSARLTNVTITNSRDGDITVEPGSQFVIG
;
A
#
# COMPACT_ATOMS: atom_id res chain seq x y z
N MET A 1 -22.02 -65.79 12.51
CA MET A 1 -20.83 -65.79 13.39
C MET A 1 -20.97 -64.58 14.31
N LYS A 2 -21.67 -64.75 15.43
CA LYS A 2 -21.10 -64.93 16.79
C LYS A 2 -20.21 -63.75 17.19
N SER A 3 -20.81 -62.80 17.90
CA SER A 3 -20.53 -62.46 19.30
C SER A 3 -19.32 -61.54 19.43
N THR A 4 -19.53 -60.23 19.54
CA THR A 4 -19.74 -59.59 20.85
C THR A 4 -20.07 -58.13 20.59
N LEU A 5 -21.23 -57.62 21.03
CA LEU A 5 -21.51 -56.20 21.35
C LEU A 5 -23.03 -56.02 21.52
N MET A 6 -23.56 -56.63 22.59
CA MET A 6 -24.93 -56.40 23.04
C MET A 6 -24.94 -56.14 24.55
N ARG A 7 -24.41 -54.96 24.93
CA ARG A 7 -24.80 -54.15 26.10
C ARG A 7 -24.65 -52.69 25.65
N ARG A 8 -25.63 -52.18 24.89
CA ARG A 8 -26.65 -51.22 25.37
C ARG A 8 -25.99 -50.05 26.11
N ALA A 9 -25.60 -48.97 25.44
CA ALA A 9 -26.44 -47.96 24.77
C ALA A 9 -27.39 -47.17 25.69
N VAL A 10 -27.12 -47.14 27.01
CA VAL A 10 -27.77 -46.21 27.95
C VAL A 10 -26.73 -45.73 28.97
N SER A 11 -25.84 -44.83 28.55
CA SER A 11 -24.94 -44.06 29.46
C SER A 11 -24.31 -42.82 28.79
N ALA A 12 -24.49 -42.60 27.48
CA ALA A 12 -23.88 -41.49 26.73
C ALA A 12 -24.85 -40.34 26.39
N ALA A 13 -25.93 -40.17 27.17
CA ALA A 13 -26.91 -39.10 27.01
C ALA A 13 -27.06 -38.21 28.27
N LEU A 14 -26.10 -38.25 29.21
CA LEU A 14 -26.14 -37.45 30.44
C LEU A 14 -24.82 -36.70 30.75
N VAL A 15 -23.99 -36.45 29.73
CA VAL A 15 -22.74 -35.65 29.86
C VAL A 15 -22.86 -34.28 29.15
N SER A 16 -23.96 -34.04 28.42
CA SER A 16 -24.26 -32.73 27.79
C SER A 16 -25.11 -31.80 28.67
N ALA A 17 -25.23 -32.08 29.98
CA ALA A 17 -26.06 -31.30 30.92
C ALA A 17 -25.33 -30.81 32.20
N LEU A 18 -24.02 -31.04 32.34
CA LEU A 18 -23.23 -30.57 33.51
C LEU A 18 -22.12 -29.56 33.17
N ALA A 19 -22.04 -29.07 31.93
CA ALA A 19 -21.19 -27.94 31.56
C ALA A 19 -21.86 -26.56 31.78
N LEU A 20 -23.05 -26.52 32.41
CA LEU A 20 -23.80 -25.30 32.74
C LEU A 20 -23.69 -24.85 34.21
N PHE A 21 -22.88 -25.50 35.05
CA PHE A 21 -22.53 -25.01 36.39
C PHE A 21 -21.04 -25.22 36.63
N GLY A 22 -20.25 -24.18 36.40
CA GLY A 22 -18.79 -24.18 36.56
C GLY A 22 -18.33 -24.49 37.99
N LEU A 23 -18.19 -25.78 38.29
CA LEU A 23 -17.62 -26.30 39.53
C LEU A 23 -16.48 -27.25 39.19
N THR A 24 -15.30 -26.70 38.94
CA THR A 24 -14.05 -27.44 39.16
C THR A 24 -13.79 -27.49 40.67
N PRO A 25 -13.52 -28.67 41.28
CA PRO A 25 -13.15 -28.72 42.68
C PRO A 25 -11.75 -28.13 42.85
N THR A 26 -11.66 -26.95 43.46
CA THR A 26 -10.41 -26.39 43.98
C THR A 26 -9.92 -27.22 45.16
N ALA A 27 -8.65 -27.61 45.16
CA ALA A 27 -7.98 -28.13 46.35
C ALA A 27 -8.13 -27.11 47.48
N GLY A 28 -8.78 -27.50 48.59
CA GLY A 28 -9.01 -26.60 49.72
C GLY A 28 -7.68 -26.13 50.31
N ALA A 29 -7.48 -24.81 50.40
CA ALA A 29 -6.31 -24.23 51.05
C ALA A 29 -6.22 -24.69 52.51
N ALA A 30 -5.01 -25.00 52.97
CA ALA A 30 -4.79 -25.47 54.34
C ALA A 30 -5.08 -24.33 55.34
N VAL A 31 -6.04 -24.55 56.24
CA VAL A 31 -6.33 -23.62 57.36
C VAL A 31 -5.20 -23.73 58.39
N VAL A 32 -4.48 -22.64 58.61
CA VAL A 32 -3.34 -22.55 59.55
C VAL A 32 -3.59 -21.52 60.64
N ARG A 33 -2.85 -21.62 61.76
CA ARG A 33 -2.83 -20.57 62.80
C ARG A 33 -2.16 -19.32 62.23
N LEU A 34 -2.87 -18.19 62.26
CA LEU A 34 -2.38 -16.90 61.80
C LEU A 34 -1.60 -16.20 62.92
N SER A 35 -0.45 -15.61 62.59
CA SER A 35 0.29 -14.76 63.53
C SER A 35 -0.47 -13.45 63.77
N ALA A 36 -0.54 -13.03 65.03
CA ALA A 36 -1.29 -11.85 65.47
C ALA A 36 -0.63 -11.15 66.67
N ASN A 37 -0.79 -9.84 66.77
CA ASN A 37 -0.47 -9.07 67.98
C ASN A 37 -1.73 -8.89 68.84
N LEU A 38 -1.65 -9.19 70.14
CA LEU A 38 -2.79 -9.15 71.05
C LEU A 38 -2.85 -7.86 71.88
N THR A 39 -4.03 -7.27 71.98
CA THR A 39 -4.36 -6.11 72.84
C THR A 39 -5.68 -6.36 73.57
N ALA A 40 -5.92 -5.70 74.70
CA ALA A 40 -7.15 -5.89 75.48
C ALA A 40 -7.74 -4.55 75.95
N SER A 41 -9.02 -4.56 76.33
CA SER A 41 -9.70 -3.42 76.94
C SER A 41 -9.12 -3.00 78.28
N SER A 42 -8.67 -3.97 79.09
CA SER A 42 -7.99 -3.76 80.35
C SER A 42 -7.23 -5.04 80.75
N SER A 43 -6.39 -4.94 81.77
CA SER A 43 -5.72 -6.10 82.39
C SER A 43 -5.61 -5.93 83.90
N ASN A 44 -5.65 -7.03 84.65
CA ASN A 44 -5.44 -7.06 86.09
C ASN A 44 -4.00 -7.51 86.41
N GLY A 45 -3.17 -6.61 86.94
CA GLY A 45 -1.81 -6.93 87.37
C GLY A 45 -0.94 -7.60 86.29
N PRO A 46 -0.31 -8.76 86.56
CA PRO A 46 0.58 -9.45 85.60
C PRO A 46 -0.16 -10.18 84.47
N TYR A 47 -1.50 -10.19 84.46
CA TYR A 47 -2.32 -10.96 83.51
C TYR A 47 -2.65 -10.17 82.24
N GLY A 48 -1.61 -9.72 81.53
CA GLY A 48 -1.72 -8.90 80.31
C GLY A 48 -2.19 -9.67 79.07
N ALA A 49 -2.58 -8.96 78.01
CA ALA A 49 -3.08 -9.53 76.76
C ALA A 49 -2.12 -10.51 76.08
N GLY A 50 -0.80 -10.29 76.23
CA GLY A 50 0.24 -11.15 75.64
C GLY A 50 0.23 -12.59 76.16
N ASN A 51 -0.24 -12.80 77.40
CA ASN A 51 -0.36 -14.15 77.98
C ASN A 51 -1.38 -15.00 77.21
N ALA A 52 -2.37 -14.40 76.54
CA ALA A 52 -3.36 -15.13 75.76
C ALA A 52 -2.85 -15.54 74.36
N GLY A 53 -1.56 -15.37 74.05
CA GLY A 53 -0.99 -15.72 72.77
C GLY A 53 0.47 -16.19 72.84
N ASP A 54 0.95 -16.53 74.05
CA ASP A 54 2.33 -16.96 74.29
C ASP A 54 2.55 -18.47 74.05
N GLY A 55 1.48 -19.22 73.78
CA GLY A 55 1.53 -20.67 73.56
C GLY A 55 1.57 -21.49 74.86
N ASN A 56 1.46 -20.84 76.02
CA ASN A 56 1.47 -21.46 77.34
C ASN A 56 0.09 -21.37 77.99
N GLN A 57 -0.68 -22.45 77.90
CA GLN A 57 -2.03 -22.53 78.49
C GLN A 57 -2.07 -22.32 80.02
N GLY A 58 -0.93 -22.35 80.73
CA GLY A 58 -0.84 -22.05 82.16
C GLY A 58 -0.77 -20.56 82.52
N SER A 59 -0.45 -19.67 81.56
CA SER A 59 -0.55 -18.22 81.71
C SER A 59 -1.92 -17.75 81.20
N TYR A 60 -2.40 -16.57 81.59
CA TYR A 60 -3.67 -16.05 81.09
C TYR A 60 -3.74 -14.52 81.10
N TRP A 61 -4.57 -13.99 80.20
CA TRP A 61 -5.09 -12.64 80.29
C TRP A 61 -6.31 -12.61 81.21
N GLU A 62 -6.39 -11.59 82.07
CA GLU A 62 -7.56 -11.28 82.90
C GLU A 62 -7.85 -9.78 82.82
N SER A 63 -9.08 -9.45 82.48
CA SER A 63 -9.58 -8.07 82.49
C SER A 63 -9.87 -7.54 83.90
N ALA A 64 -10.13 -6.24 84.02
CA ALA A 64 -10.57 -5.62 85.28
C ALA A 64 -11.87 -6.27 85.82
N ASN A 65 -11.83 -6.67 87.09
CA ASN A 65 -12.93 -7.36 87.76
C ASN A 65 -14.19 -6.47 87.87
N GLY A 66 -15.35 -7.03 87.54
CA GLY A 66 -16.66 -6.40 87.68
C GLY A 66 -17.07 -5.45 86.55
N VAL A 67 -16.26 -5.30 85.49
CA VAL A 67 -16.42 -4.24 84.48
C VAL A 67 -16.83 -4.78 83.09
N PHE A 68 -17.72 -5.77 83.01
CA PHE A 68 -18.19 -6.27 81.71
C PHE A 68 -18.98 -5.20 80.92
N PRO A 69 -18.90 -5.18 79.56
CA PRO A 69 -18.12 -6.07 78.70
C PRO A 69 -16.62 -5.73 78.68
N GLN A 70 -15.79 -6.76 78.53
CA GLN A 70 -14.35 -6.66 78.34
C GLN A 70 -13.95 -7.40 77.06
N TRP A 71 -12.87 -6.99 76.40
CA TRP A 71 -12.47 -7.57 75.13
C TRP A 71 -10.97 -7.86 75.04
N LEU A 72 -10.64 -8.87 74.25
CA LEU A 72 -9.29 -9.21 73.79
C LEU A 72 -9.29 -9.23 72.25
N GLN A 73 -8.30 -8.61 71.62
CA GLN A 73 -8.24 -8.37 70.19
C GLN A 73 -6.92 -8.80 69.59
N ALA A 74 -6.99 -9.50 68.47
CA ALA A 74 -5.88 -9.87 67.60
C ALA A 74 -5.82 -8.94 66.37
N ASP A 75 -4.68 -8.28 66.13
CA ASP A 75 -4.35 -7.61 64.85
C ASP A 75 -3.48 -8.56 64.01
N LEU A 76 -3.99 -8.96 62.85
CA LEU A 76 -3.33 -9.87 61.91
C LEU A 76 -2.29 -9.18 61.01
N GLY A 77 -2.14 -7.86 61.13
CA GLY A 77 -1.22 -7.01 60.36
C GLY A 77 -1.78 -6.55 59.00
N ALA A 78 -2.62 -7.37 58.37
CA ALA A 78 -3.35 -7.10 57.14
C ALA A 78 -4.68 -7.87 57.14
N ALA A 79 -5.58 -7.57 56.20
CA ALA A 79 -6.79 -8.38 56.03
C ALA A 79 -6.39 -9.81 55.61
N LYS A 80 -6.90 -10.79 56.35
CA LYS A 80 -6.72 -12.23 56.09
C LYS A 80 -8.07 -12.92 56.10
N SER A 81 -8.18 -14.03 55.37
CA SER A 81 -9.38 -14.87 55.39
C SER A 81 -9.37 -15.71 56.67
N VAL A 82 -10.25 -15.40 57.62
CA VAL A 82 -10.36 -16.08 58.91
C VAL A 82 -11.61 -16.95 58.92
N SER A 83 -11.50 -18.21 59.32
CA SER A 83 -12.64 -19.13 59.35
C SER A 83 -12.82 -19.85 60.69
N LYS A 84 -11.87 -19.70 61.62
CA LYS A 84 -11.91 -20.38 62.91
C LYS A 84 -11.21 -19.58 64.00
N VAL A 85 -11.79 -19.58 65.20
CA VAL A 85 -11.17 -19.08 66.43
C VAL A 85 -11.15 -20.18 67.48
N VAL A 86 -9.99 -20.39 68.11
CA VAL A 86 -9.80 -21.33 69.22
C VAL A 86 -9.46 -20.55 70.48
N LEU A 87 -10.27 -20.73 71.52
CA LEU A 87 -10.14 -20.08 72.82
C LEU A 87 -9.85 -21.12 73.89
N ARG A 88 -8.98 -20.80 74.85
CA ARG A 88 -8.68 -21.68 75.98
C ARG A 88 -8.66 -20.96 77.32
N LEU A 89 -8.87 -21.72 78.39
CA LEU A 89 -8.52 -21.36 79.78
C LEU A 89 -7.46 -22.32 80.31
N PRO A 90 -6.78 -22.02 81.43
CA PRO A 90 -5.86 -22.97 82.05
C PRO A 90 -6.51 -24.33 82.27
N SER A 91 -5.82 -25.39 81.87
CA SER A 91 -6.38 -26.75 81.76
C SER A 91 -6.84 -27.33 83.10
N ASN A 92 -6.27 -26.84 84.20
CA ASN A 92 -6.59 -27.24 85.58
C ASN A 92 -7.70 -26.41 86.24
N TRP A 93 -8.25 -25.39 85.58
CA TRP A 93 -9.35 -24.59 86.13
C TRP A 93 -10.68 -25.34 86.10
N GLU A 94 -11.56 -25.06 87.05
CA GLU A 94 -12.89 -25.67 87.12
C GLU A 94 -13.77 -25.31 85.92
N GLN A 95 -14.74 -26.17 85.62
CA GLN A 95 -15.69 -25.94 84.53
C GLN A 95 -16.45 -24.63 84.75
N ARG A 96 -16.48 -23.77 83.73
CA ARG A 96 -17.18 -22.49 83.75
C ARG A 96 -17.69 -22.13 82.36
N SER A 97 -18.63 -21.19 82.29
CA SER A 97 -19.05 -20.58 81.03
C SER A 97 -18.62 -19.13 80.95
N GLN A 98 -18.22 -18.69 79.76
CA GLN A 98 -18.10 -17.26 79.43
C GLN A 98 -19.05 -16.91 78.29
N THR A 99 -19.86 -15.87 78.48
CA THR A 99 -20.72 -15.33 77.42
C THR A 99 -19.90 -14.39 76.57
N LEU A 100 -19.68 -14.76 75.30
CA LEU A 100 -18.81 -14.01 74.40
C LEU A 100 -19.32 -13.98 72.95
N ALA A 101 -18.90 -12.94 72.23
CA ALA A 101 -19.03 -12.79 70.78
C ALA A 101 -17.63 -12.73 70.14
N VAL A 102 -17.52 -13.18 68.89
CA VAL A 102 -16.32 -12.98 68.05
C VAL A 102 -16.66 -11.96 66.98
N GLN A 103 -15.88 -10.89 66.87
CA GLN A 103 -16.16 -9.76 66.00
C GLN A 103 -14.99 -9.50 65.05
N GLY A 104 -15.29 -9.05 63.83
CA GLY A 104 -14.32 -8.70 62.79
C GLY A 104 -14.30 -7.20 62.52
N SER A 105 -13.14 -6.68 62.12
CA SER A 105 -12.99 -5.30 61.63
C SER A 105 -11.84 -5.19 60.64
N ALA A 106 -12.03 -4.40 59.58
CA ALA A 106 -10.94 -4.01 58.69
C ALA A 106 -10.06 -2.89 59.27
N ASN A 107 -10.62 -2.04 60.15
CA ASN A 107 -10.00 -0.77 60.59
C ASN A 107 -9.71 -0.67 62.09
N GLY A 108 -10.14 -1.66 62.88
CA GLY A 108 -9.85 -1.73 64.33
C GLY A 108 -10.73 -0.83 65.19
N SER A 109 -11.73 -0.14 64.62
CA SER A 109 -12.65 0.77 65.33
C SER A 109 -14.12 0.42 65.18
N GLN A 110 -14.55 -0.07 64.01
CA GLN A 110 -15.92 -0.54 63.74
C GLN A 110 -15.95 -2.05 63.66
N PHE A 111 -16.71 -2.71 64.54
CA PHE A 111 -16.77 -4.17 64.66
C PHE A 111 -18.16 -4.71 64.32
N SER A 112 -18.20 -5.82 63.60
CA SER A 112 -19.40 -6.60 63.34
C SER A 112 -19.23 -8.02 63.88
N ASP A 113 -20.30 -8.61 64.42
CA ASP A 113 -20.28 -9.99 64.91
C ASP A 113 -20.03 -10.97 63.74
N ILE A 114 -18.94 -11.74 63.84
CA ILE A 114 -18.69 -12.93 63.02
C ILE A 114 -19.41 -14.12 63.66
N VAL A 115 -19.31 -14.22 64.98
CA VAL A 115 -20.06 -15.17 65.80
C VAL A 115 -20.80 -14.37 66.85
N GLY A 116 -22.13 -14.41 66.79
CA GLY A 116 -22.99 -13.71 67.75
C GLY A 116 -22.74 -14.14 69.20
N SER A 117 -23.09 -13.23 70.13
CA SER A 117 -22.92 -13.45 71.56
C SER A 117 -23.63 -14.70 72.07
N GLY A 118 -22.92 -15.55 72.81
CA GLY A 118 -23.47 -16.74 73.44
C GLY A 118 -22.60 -17.31 74.55
N ALA A 119 -23.20 -18.02 75.50
CA ALA A 119 -22.47 -18.70 76.57
C ALA A 119 -21.66 -19.89 76.01
N ARG A 120 -20.34 -19.88 76.23
CA ARG A 120 -19.42 -20.95 75.82
C ARG A 120 -18.88 -21.64 77.07
N VAL A 121 -19.05 -22.97 77.12
CA VAL A 121 -18.61 -23.78 78.26
C VAL A 121 -17.16 -24.21 78.05
N PHE A 122 -16.29 -23.83 78.98
CA PHE A 122 -14.93 -24.33 79.12
C PHE A 122 -14.96 -25.44 80.18
N SER A 123 -14.69 -26.68 79.77
CA SER A 123 -14.69 -27.85 80.67
C SER A 123 -13.31 -28.52 80.69
N PRO A 124 -12.79 -28.94 81.86
CA PRO A 124 -11.54 -29.69 81.96
C PRO A 124 -11.52 -30.94 81.07
N GLY A 125 -12.68 -31.58 80.87
CA GLY A 125 -12.81 -32.76 80.00
C GLY A 125 -12.52 -32.49 78.52
N SER A 126 -12.62 -31.23 78.06
CA SER A 126 -12.21 -30.77 76.73
C SER A 126 -10.94 -29.92 76.78
N ASN A 127 -10.09 -30.14 77.80
CA ASN A 127 -8.89 -29.35 78.06
C ASN A 127 -9.17 -27.84 78.16
N ASN A 128 -10.34 -27.46 78.70
CA ASN A 128 -10.82 -26.08 78.76
C ASN A 128 -10.66 -25.34 77.43
N THR A 129 -11.04 -25.99 76.33
CA THR A 129 -10.94 -25.44 74.97
C THR A 129 -12.33 -25.26 74.36
N VAL A 130 -12.55 -24.11 73.72
CA VAL A 130 -13.71 -23.78 72.90
C VAL A 130 -13.23 -23.46 71.49
N THR A 131 -13.75 -24.17 70.50
CA THR A 131 -13.50 -23.88 69.08
C THR A 131 -14.77 -23.32 68.45
N LEU A 132 -14.63 -22.22 67.71
CA LEU A 132 -15.69 -21.54 66.99
C LEU A 132 -15.31 -21.51 65.51
N ASP A 133 -15.95 -22.38 64.74
CA ASP A 133 -15.87 -22.38 63.28
C ASP A 133 -16.96 -21.49 62.69
N PHE A 134 -16.64 -20.76 61.64
CA PHE A 134 -17.55 -19.86 60.94
C PHE A 134 -17.19 -19.75 59.46
N ALA A 135 -18.10 -19.19 58.65
CA ALA A 135 -17.83 -18.94 57.24
C ALA A 135 -16.61 -18.02 57.09
N ALA A 136 -15.71 -18.36 56.16
CA ALA A 136 -14.48 -17.61 55.93
C ALA A 136 -14.79 -16.11 55.73
N THR A 137 -14.20 -15.28 56.58
CA THR A 137 -14.45 -13.85 56.67
C THR A 137 -13.13 -13.09 56.53
N GLY A 138 -13.05 -12.21 55.53
CA GLY A 138 -11.90 -11.32 55.34
C GLY A 138 -11.88 -10.23 56.42
N THR A 139 -10.88 -10.24 57.30
CA THR A 139 -10.75 -9.24 58.37
C THR A 139 -9.29 -9.06 58.77
N ARG A 140 -8.94 -7.88 59.27
CA ARG A 140 -7.61 -7.61 59.85
C ARG A 140 -7.60 -7.78 61.37
N TYR A 141 -8.66 -7.30 62.01
CA TYR A 141 -8.80 -7.35 63.46
C TYR A 141 -9.86 -8.38 63.84
N VAL A 142 -9.56 -9.26 64.77
CA VAL A 142 -10.52 -10.20 65.37
C VAL A 142 -10.60 -9.92 66.86
N ARG A 143 -11.80 -9.64 67.37
CA ARG A 143 -12.05 -9.26 68.76
C ARG A 143 -12.99 -10.24 69.43
N VAL A 144 -12.60 -10.77 70.58
CA VAL A 144 -13.47 -11.55 71.47
C VAL A 144 -13.98 -10.62 72.55
N THR A 145 -15.29 -10.37 72.56
CA THR A 145 -15.96 -9.52 73.55
C THR A 145 -16.73 -10.39 74.53
N ILE A 146 -16.32 -10.38 75.80
CA ILE A 146 -16.88 -11.18 76.90
C ILE A 146 -17.78 -10.29 77.76
N THR A 147 -19.01 -10.73 78.01
CA THR A 147 -20.04 -10.01 78.78
C THR A 147 -20.38 -10.67 80.11
N ALA A 148 -20.02 -11.94 80.32
CA ALA A 148 -20.19 -12.65 81.59
C ALA A 148 -19.21 -13.82 81.71
N ASN A 149 -18.81 -14.17 82.93
CA ASN A 149 -18.02 -15.35 83.25
C ASN A 149 -18.54 -15.95 84.57
N SER A 150 -18.86 -17.25 84.58
CA SER A 150 -19.45 -17.92 85.74
C SER A 150 -18.45 -18.32 86.81
N GLY A 151 -17.15 -18.40 86.47
CA GLY A 151 -16.08 -18.82 87.41
C GLY A 151 -15.37 -17.64 88.09
N TRP A 152 -15.33 -16.48 87.45
CA TRP A 152 -14.73 -15.27 88.01
C TRP A 152 -15.37 -14.01 87.41
N SER A 153 -15.36 -12.89 88.14
CA SER A 153 -15.99 -11.64 87.70
C SER A 153 -15.17 -10.84 86.67
N ALA A 154 -14.44 -11.51 85.77
CA ALA A 154 -13.66 -10.89 84.70
C ALA A 154 -13.64 -11.77 83.44
N GLY A 155 -13.42 -11.16 82.27
CA GLY A 155 -13.06 -11.89 81.06
C GLY A 155 -11.65 -12.47 81.22
N GLN A 156 -11.50 -13.76 80.94
CA GLN A 156 -10.24 -14.49 81.11
C GLN A 156 -9.98 -15.40 79.90
N LEU A 157 -8.76 -15.44 79.37
CA LEU A 157 -8.34 -16.35 78.28
C LEU A 157 -6.85 -16.69 78.43
N SER A 158 -6.49 -17.97 78.32
CA SER A 158 -5.09 -18.42 78.26
C SER A 158 -4.56 -18.57 76.84
N GLU A 159 -5.44 -18.85 75.87
CA GLU A 159 -5.06 -18.80 74.45
C GLU A 159 -6.19 -18.19 73.63
N PHE A 160 -5.83 -17.35 72.67
CA PHE A 160 -6.67 -16.80 71.63
C PHE A 160 -5.98 -17.03 70.28
N GLU A 161 -6.35 -18.11 69.61
CA GLU A 161 -5.83 -18.46 68.29
C GLU A 161 -6.82 -18.10 67.20
N VAL A 162 -6.34 -17.40 66.17
CA VAL A 162 -7.09 -17.09 64.96
C VAL A 162 -6.55 -17.95 63.83
N HIS A 163 -7.42 -18.67 63.12
CA HIS A 163 -7.05 -19.61 62.06
C HIS A 163 -7.70 -19.24 60.72
N GLY A 164 -6.95 -19.41 59.65
CA GLY A 164 -7.33 -18.97 58.31
C GLY A 164 -6.31 -19.34 57.24
N GLU A 165 -6.49 -18.82 56.02
CA GLU A 165 -5.56 -19.06 54.91
C GLU A 165 -4.32 -18.14 55.02
N SER A 166 -3.11 -18.67 54.79
CA SER A 166 -1.86 -17.91 54.87
C SER A 166 -1.56 -17.14 53.58
N GLY A 167 -2.21 -16.00 53.39
CA GLY A 167 -1.90 -15.01 52.36
C GLY A 167 -2.56 -13.67 52.70
N PRO A 168 -1.98 -12.52 52.33
CA PRO A 168 -2.72 -11.28 52.35
C PRO A 168 -3.88 -11.41 51.36
N VAL A 169 -5.11 -11.34 51.85
CA VAL A 169 -6.23 -10.92 51.02
C VAL A 169 -6.24 -9.42 51.13
N ASP A 170 -5.36 -8.74 50.39
CA ASP A 170 -5.83 -7.50 49.80
C ASP A 170 -6.90 -7.95 48.82
N PRO A 171 -8.20 -7.72 49.10
CA PRO A 171 -9.18 -7.93 48.06
C PRO A 171 -8.73 -7.08 46.87
N PRO A 172 -8.75 -7.60 45.63
CA PRO A 172 -8.64 -6.72 44.47
C PRO A 172 -9.62 -5.57 44.69
N PRO A 173 -9.23 -4.31 44.41
CA PRO A 173 -10.15 -3.21 44.53
C PRO A 173 -11.46 -3.58 43.83
N PRO A 174 -12.63 -3.38 44.46
CA PRO A 174 -13.89 -3.83 43.88
C PRO A 174 -14.11 -3.17 42.52
N GLY A 175 -14.34 -3.98 41.49
CA GLY A 175 -14.51 -3.54 40.11
C GLY A 175 -13.56 -4.27 39.15
N ASP A 176 -13.82 -4.12 37.85
CA ASP A 176 -12.94 -4.64 36.80
C ASP A 176 -11.71 -3.72 36.61
N ASN A 177 -10.58 -4.28 36.18
CA ASN A 177 -9.43 -3.49 35.75
C ASN A 177 -9.75 -2.78 34.42
N LEU A 178 -10.03 -1.48 34.49
CA LEU A 178 -10.39 -0.65 33.34
C LEU A 178 -9.23 -0.43 32.35
N ALA A 179 -7.99 -0.68 32.77
CA ALA A 179 -6.79 -0.51 31.92
C ALA A 179 -6.38 -1.78 31.16
N ALA A 180 -6.95 -2.94 31.50
CA ALA A 180 -6.55 -4.22 30.90
C ALA A 180 -6.71 -4.23 29.36
N GLY A 181 -5.63 -4.53 28.64
CA GLY A 181 -5.59 -4.59 27.17
C GLY A 181 -5.84 -3.26 26.45
N LYS A 182 -5.86 -2.13 27.16
CA LYS A 182 -6.15 -0.81 26.58
C LYS A 182 -4.92 -0.21 25.89
N PRO A 183 -5.10 0.72 24.94
CA PRO A 183 -3.98 1.49 24.39
C PRO A 183 -3.22 2.26 25.48
N VAL A 184 -1.89 2.32 25.33
CA VAL A 184 -0.99 2.99 26.29
C VAL A 184 -0.08 3.97 25.55
N GLU A 185 -0.02 5.20 26.04
CA GLU A 185 0.87 6.28 25.55
C GLU A 185 2.04 6.47 26.53
N GLU A 186 3.25 6.68 26.03
CA GLU A 186 4.48 6.73 26.83
C GLU A 186 5.42 7.88 26.45
N SER A 187 6.43 8.13 27.30
CA SER A 187 7.57 9.02 27.01
C SER A 187 8.67 8.39 26.14
N GLY A 188 8.56 7.10 25.83
CA GLY A 188 9.60 6.28 25.18
C GLY A 188 10.20 5.25 26.15
N HIS A 189 10.78 4.19 25.58
CA HIS A 189 11.26 3.02 26.33
C HIS A 189 12.67 2.59 25.93
N VAL A 190 13.27 1.69 26.72
CA VAL A 190 14.51 0.97 26.37
C VAL A 190 14.23 -0.45 25.91
N HIS A 191 15.05 -0.96 24.99
CA HIS A 191 14.99 -2.33 24.48
C HIS A 191 13.60 -2.72 23.96
N ASN A 192 13.12 -3.90 24.32
CA ASN A 192 11.80 -4.42 23.98
C ASN A 192 10.79 -4.26 25.14
N PHE A 193 11.06 -3.38 26.11
CA PHE A 193 10.18 -3.10 27.25
C PHE A 193 9.11 -2.07 26.87
N VAL A 194 8.31 -2.45 25.87
CA VAL A 194 7.28 -1.62 25.22
C VAL A 194 6.09 -1.33 26.16
N PRO A 195 5.33 -0.25 25.94
CA PRO A 195 4.26 0.18 26.85
C PRO A 195 3.08 -0.80 26.93
N ALA A 196 2.84 -1.60 25.88
CA ALA A 196 1.80 -2.62 25.86
C ALA A 196 2.00 -3.71 26.94
N ASN A 197 3.25 -3.94 27.36
CA ASN A 197 3.56 -4.91 28.41
C ASN A 197 2.95 -4.50 29.77
N ALA A 198 2.66 -3.23 29.99
CA ALA A 198 2.13 -2.75 31.27
C ALA A 198 0.61 -2.99 31.45
N VAL A 199 -0.07 -3.57 30.46
CA VAL A 199 -1.53 -3.79 30.49
C VAL A 199 -1.92 -5.14 29.88
N ASP A 200 -0.96 -6.04 29.66
CA ASP A 200 -1.17 -7.35 29.03
C ASP A 200 -1.59 -8.44 30.04
N GLY A 201 -1.63 -8.11 31.34
CA GLY A 201 -1.95 -9.04 32.41
C GLY A 201 -0.79 -9.97 32.80
N ASN A 202 0.42 -9.75 32.27
CA ASN A 202 1.58 -10.58 32.48
C ASN A 202 2.68 -9.86 33.25
N VAL A 203 2.76 -10.09 34.57
CA VAL A 203 3.80 -9.49 35.43
C VAL A 203 5.25 -9.94 35.12
N ALA A 204 5.45 -10.86 34.18
CA ALA A 204 6.79 -11.24 33.72
C ALA A 204 7.32 -10.34 32.58
N SER A 205 6.43 -9.68 31.81
CA SER A 205 6.77 -8.59 30.90
C SER A 205 6.72 -7.26 31.66
N TYR A 206 7.35 -6.21 31.12
CA TYR A 206 7.25 -4.88 31.70
C TYR A 206 7.57 -3.79 30.68
N TRP A 207 7.10 -2.59 31.00
CA TRP A 207 7.54 -1.35 30.41
C TRP A 207 8.68 -0.73 31.23
N GLU A 208 9.69 -0.17 30.57
CA GLU A 208 10.72 0.65 31.19
C GLU A 208 11.01 1.90 30.37
N SER A 209 10.89 3.07 31.00
CA SER A 209 11.14 4.35 30.33
C SER A 209 12.59 4.51 29.86
N SER A 210 12.80 5.20 28.73
CA SER A 210 14.15 5.56 28.21
C SER A 210 14.99 6.46 29.13
N GLY A 211 14.36 7.12 30.09
CA GLY A 211 15.01 7.96 31.11
C GLY A 211 13.98 8.61 32.04
N LEU A 212 14.46 9.36 33.03
CA LEU A 212 13.62 10.10 33.97
C LEU A 212 13.72 11.63 33.74
N PRO A 213 12.61 12.39 33.86
CA PRO A 213 11.27 11.90 34.17
C PRO A 213 10.65 11.13 33.00
N GLY A 214 9.93 10.06 33.32
CA GLY A 214 9.25 9.19 32.35
C GLY A 214 7.75 9.12 32.63
N HIS A 215 6.92 8.85 31.62
CA HIS A 215 5.48 8.70 31.84
C HIS A 215 4.86 7.57 31.04
N LEU A 216 3.77 7.03 31.58
CA LEU A 216 2.96 5.96 31.01
C LEU A 216 1.48 6.27 31.25
N THR A 217 0.67 6.24 30.19
CA THR A 217 -0.74 6.69 30.22
C THR A 217 -1.65 5.60 29.66
N ALA A 218 -2.53 5.03 30.49
CA ALA A 218 -3.57 4.12 30.04
C ALA A 218 -4.82 4.89 29.56
N LYS A 219 -5.32 4.56 28.36
CA LYS A 219 -6.54 5.12 27.76
C LYS A 219 -7.75 4.25 28.08
N LEU A 220 -8.54 4.60 29.10
CA LEU A 220 -9.66 3.78 29.58
C LEU A 220 -10.80 3.66 28.54
N GLY A 221 -10.93 4.69 27.69
CA GLY A 221 -11.93 4.78 26.61
C GLY A 221 -13.03 5.78 26.94
N SER A 222 -13.66 5.66 28.11
CA SER A 222 -14.68 6.58 28.61
C SER A 222 -14.33 7.10 30.00
N ASN A 223 -14.98 8.19 30.41
CA ASN A 223 -14.82 8.72 31.76
C ASN A 223 -15.25 7.68 32.80
N ALA A 224 -14.37 7.37 33.75
CA ALA A 224 -14.67 6.56 34.92
C ALA A 224 -14.43 7.36 36.19
N ASP A 225 -15.25 7.14 37.20
CA ASP A 225 -14.99 7.60 38.57
C ASP A 225 -13.98 6.62 39.19
N VAL A 226 -12.70 7.01 39.16
CA VAL A 226 -11.57 6.16 39.55
C VAL A 226 -11.41 6.17 41.07
N THR A 227 -11.30 4.98 41.64
CA THR A 227 -11.20 4.76 43.09
C THR A 227 -9.82 4.26 43.52
N SER A 228 -9.11 3.55 42.64
CA SER A 228 -7.73 3.14 42.90
C SER A 228 -6.94 2.84 41.64
N VAL A 229 -5.62 2.96 41.76
CA VAL A 229 -4.65 2.52 40.76
C VAL A 229 -3.71 1.51 41.43
N VAL A 230 -3.52 0.34 40.82
CA VAL A 230 -2.54 -0.66 41.27
C VAL A 230 -1.40 -0.67 40.28
N VAL A 231 -0.18 -0.48 40.79
CA VAL A 231 1.05 -0.59 40.00
C VAL A 231 1.78 -1.83 40.48
N LYS A 232 2.20 -2.68 39.56
CA LYS A 232 2.98 -3.88 39.85
C LYS A 232 4.31 -3.86 39.14
N LEU A 233 5.28 -4.47 39.78
CA LEU A 233 6.55 -4.90 39.20
C LEU A 233 6.60 -6.42 39.15
N ASN A 234 7.57 -6.97 38.43
CA ASN A 234 7.76 -8.40 38.38
C ASN A 234 8.02 -8.95 39.80
N PRO A 235 7.25 -9.95 40.28
CA PRO A 235 7.37 -10.47 41.63
C PRO A 235 8.61 -11.35 41.86
N ASP A 236 9.40 -11.64 40.84
CA ASP A 236 10.62 -12.42 40.97
C ASP A 236 11.58 -11.76 41.99
N PRO A 237 12.12 -12.52 42.98
CA PRO A 237 13.10 -12.01 43.93
C PRO A 237 14.32 -11.31 43.30
N ALA A 238 14.67 -11.64 42.04
CA ALA A 238 15.74 -10.99 41.27
C ALA A 238 15.52 -9.48 41.08
N TRP A 239 14.28 -9.00 41.17
CA TRP A 239 13.96 -7.58 41.08
C TRP A 239 14.37 -6.82 42.36
N GLY A 240 14.51 -7.48 43.51
CA GLY A 240 14.88 -6.83 44.77
C GLY A 240 13.89 -5.74 45.23
N ALA A 241 14.03 -5.32 46.49
CA ALA A 241 13.20 -4.23 47.02
C ALA A 241 13.68 -2.87 46.50
N ARG A 242 12.75 -2.01 46.09
CA ARG A 242 13.06 -0.70 45.50
C ARG A 242 11.97 0.33 45.77
N THR A 243 12.28 1.59 45.54
CA THR A 243 11.32 2.69 45.67
C THR A 243 11.23 3.43 44.35
N GLN A 244 10.01 3.61 43.84
CA GLN A 244 9.73 4.49 42.71
C GLN A 244 8.99 5.72 43.21
N ASN A 245 9.42 6.90 42.76
CA ASN A 245 8.80 8.18 43.09
C ASN A 245 7.98 8.64 41.89
N PHE A 246 6.67 8.66 42.01
CA PHE A 246 5.77 9.06 40.93
C PHE A 246 4.49 9.70 41.47
N GLU A 247 3.76 10.38 40.59
CA GLU A 247 2.39 10.84 40.85
C GLU A 247 1.40 10.15 39.91
N VAL A 248 0.12 10.16 40.31
CA VAL A 248 -0.98 9.64 39.49
C VAL A 248 -1.80 10.81 39.00
N LEU A 249 -1.88 10.96 37.68
CA LEU A 249 -2.61 12.02 37.01
C LEU A 249 -3.84 11.43 36.29
N GLY A 250 -4.87 12.25 36.16
CA GLY A 250 -6.11 11.92 35.47
C GLY A 250 -6.49 13.02 34.51
N ARG A 251 -7.06 12.64 33.36
CA ARG A 251 -7.65 13.59 32.41
C ARG A 251 -9.00 13.05 31.96
N GLU A 252 -10.03 13.87 32.06
CA GLU A 252 -11.35 13.57 31.50
C GLU A 252 -11.33 13.69 29.97
N ALA A 253 -12.23 12.98 29.29
CA ALA A 253 -12.29 12.96 27.82
C ALA A 253 -12.45 14.36 27.20
N SER A 254 -13.12 15.29 27.91
CA SER A 254 -13.35 16.67 27.48
C SER A 254 -12.21 17.63 27.82
N ALA A 255 -11.21 17.21 28.60
CA ALA A 255 -10.13 18.05 29.08
C ALA A 255 -8.87 17.90 28.22
N SER A 256 -8.16 19.01 27.96
CA SER A 256 -6.89 18.98 27.22
C SER A 256 -5.68 18.70 28.13
N ALA A 257 -5.75 19.06 29.41
CA ALA A 257 -4.67 18.95 30.39
C ALA A 257 -4.93 17.88 31.46
N PHE A 258 -3.86 17.29 32.00
CA PHE A 258 -3.93 16.37 33.14
C PHE A 258 -4.07 17.12 34.47
N GLY A 259 -4.97 16.63 35.33
CA GLY A 259 -5.06 17.02 36.74
C GLY A 259 -4.45 15.95 37.66
N THR A 260 -4.14 16.32 38.90
CA THR A 260 -3.59 15.39 39.89
C THR A 260 -4.68 14.55 40.55
N LEU A 261 -4.67 13.23 40.36
CA LEU A 261 -5.50 12.28 41.11
C LEU A 261 -4.84 11.86 42.43
N LYS A 262 -3.51 11.74 42.42
CA LYS A 262 -2.68 11.53 43.60
C LYS A 262 -1.37 12.29 43.46
N ALA A 263 -1.08 13.12 44.47
CA ALA A 263 0.18 13.86 44.52
C ALA A 263 1.39 12.92 44.55
N ARG A 264 2.50 13.43 44.02
CA ARG A 264 3.81 12.77 43.97
C ARG A 264 4.23 12.21 45.33
N ALA A 265 4.61 10.93 45.37
CA ALA A 265 5.04 10.24 46.57
C ALA A 265 6.04 9.12 46.25
N ASP A 266 6.75 8.66 47.29
CA ASP A 266 7.58 7.46 47.24
C ASP A 266 6.74 6.21 47.45
N TYR A 267 6.82 5.26 46.52
CA TYR A 267 6.16 3.97 46.57
C TYR A 267 7.17 2.85 46.62
N ARG A 268 7.17 2.12 47.74
CA ARG A 268 8.08 0.99 47.96
C ARG A 268 7.49 -0.29 47.38
N PHE A 269 8.25 -0.94 46.51
CA PHE A 269 7.99 -2.26 45.95
C PHE A 269 8.92 -3.28 46.60
N ASP A 270 8.34 -4.37 47.10
CA ASP A 270 9.09 -5.46 47.72
C ASP A 270 8.59 -6.80 47.20
N PRO A 271 9.45 -7.66 46.63
CA PRO A 271 9.09 -9.01 46.20
C PRO A 271 8.42 -9.82 47.33
N ALA A 272 8.79 -9.59 48.60
CA ALA A 272 8.17 -10.26 49.75
C ALA A 272 6.68 -9.90 49.94
N THR A 273 6.25 -8.79 49.35
CA THR A 273 4.86 -8.30 49.34
C THR A 273 4.21 -8.41 47.95
N GLY A 274 4.84 -9.15 47.03
CA GLY A 274 4.33 -9.35 45.68
C GLY A 274 4.62 -8.20 44.70
N ASN A 275 5.54 -7.28 45.06
CA ASN A 275 5.96 -6.16 44.20
C ASN A 275 4.77 -5.36 43.65
N SER A 276 3.78 -5.11 44.50
CA SER A 276 2.53 -4.45 44.12
C SER A 276 2.25 -3.31 45.09
N VAL A 277 1.74 -2.20 44.57
CA VAL A 277 1.29 -1.06 45.37
C VAL A 277 -0.10 -0.64 44.89
N THR A 278 -1.05 -0.63 45.82
CA THR A 278 -2.41 -0.11 45.61
C THR A 278 -2.47 1.35 46.09
N ILE A 279 -2.86 2.25 45.20
CA ILE A 279 -2.91 3.69 45.43
C ILE A 279 -4.37 4.14 45.40
N PRO A 280 -4.95 4.52 46.56
CA PRO A 280 -6.28 5.11 46.59
C PRO A 280 -6.24 6.48 45.91
N VAL A 281 -7.12 6.65 44.93
CA VAL A 281 -7.31 7.89 44.19
C VAL A 281 -8.79 8.27 44.21
N SER A 282 -9.09 9.54 43.92
CA SER A 282 -10.46 9.99 43.75
C SER A 282 -10.49 11.02 42.63
N GLY A 283 -11.28 10.75 41.60
CA GLY A 283 -11.50 11.70 40.52
C GLY A 283 -12.03 11.01 39.28
N ARG A 284 -12.55 11.81 38.35
CA ARG A 284 -13.04 11.34 37.06
C ARG A 284 -11.92 11.41 36.02
N ALA A 285 -11.73 10.34 35.27
CA ALA A 285 -10.71 10.29 34.24
C ALA A 285 -11.10 9.30 33.12
N SER A 286 -10.77 9.65 31.87
CA SER A 286 -10.70 8.74 30.74
C SER A 286 -9.28 8.30 30.45
N ASP A 287 -8.28 9.09 30.87
CA ASP A 287 -6.86 8.77 30.79
C ASP A 287 -6.25 8.79 32.20
N VAL A 288 -5.50 7.74 32.57
CA VAL A 288 -4.75 7.68 33.82
C VAL A 288 -3.26 7.58 33.52
N ARG A 289 -2.48 8.55 34.01
CA ARG A 289 -1.03 8.65 33.77
C ARG A 289 -0.23 8.46 35.06
N LEU A 290 0.77 7.59 34.99
CA LEU A 290 1.88 7.55 35.94
C LEU A 290 3.00 8.46 35.43
N HIS A 291 3.47 9.38 36.26
CA HIS A 291 4.60 10.25 35.93
C HIS A 291 5.73 10.04 36.94
N PHE A 292 6.80 9.40 36.49
CA PHE A 292 7.95 8.95 37.29
C PHE A 292 9.06 10.00 37.32
N TYR A 293 9.69 10.12 38.49
CA TYR A 293 10.77 11.07 38.74
C TYR A 293 12.04 10.42 39.31
N SER A 294 11.94 9.28 40.00
CA SER A 294 13.09 8.49 40.43
C SER A 294 12.73 7.01 40.60
N ASN A 295 13.71 6.12 40.40
CA ASN A 295 13.62 4.70 40.68
C ASN A 295 14.94 4.23 41.30
N THR A 296 14.92 3.61 42.47
CA THR A 296 16.15 3.12 43.13
C THR A 296 16.68 1.80 42.57
N GLY A 297 15.92 1.13 41.69
CA GLY A 297 16.26 -0.19 41.14
C GLY A 297 16.64 -0.21 39.66
N ALA A 298 16.43 0.88 38.92
CA ALA A 298 16.69 0.97 37.48
C ALA A 298 16.81 2.45 37.03
N PRO A 299 17.43 2.74 35.87
CA PRO A 299 17.60 4.10 35.36
C PRO A 299 16.29 4.76 34.89
N GLY A 300 15.25 3.98 34.60
CA GLY A 300 13.91 4.44 34.21
C GLY A 300 12.81 4.09 35.21
N GLY A 301 11.61 4.66 35.02
CA GLY A 301 10.39 4.16 35.65
C GLY A 301 10.00 2.81 35.05
N GLN A 302 9.58 1.86 35.89
CA GLN A 302 9.24 0.51 35.48
C GLN A 302 7.82 0.13 35.90
N VAL A 303 7.08 -0.54 35.01
CA VAL A 303 5.72 -1.02 35.26
C VAL A 303 5.52 -2.36 34.57
N ALA A 304 5.34 -3.42 35.36
CA ALA A 304 4.97 -4.74 34.84
C ALA A 304 3.46 -4.83 34.60
N GLU A 305 2.66 -4.19 35.45
CA GLU A 305 1.21 -4.10 35.22
C GLU A 305 0.67 -2.81 35.87
N LEU A 306 -0.14 -2.07 35.11
CA LEU A 306 -0.91 -0.91 35.53
C LEU A 306 -2.39 -1.29 35.52
N GLN A 307 -2.99 -1.33 36.70
CA GLN A 307 -4.42 -1.60 36.87
C GLN A 307 -5.13 -0.36 37.36
N VAL A 308 -6.30 -0.08 36.80
CA VAL A 308 -7.14 1.08 37.15
C VAL A 308 -8.52 0.58 37.52
N PHE A 309 -9.01 0.93 38.70
CA PHE A 309 -10.31 0.49 39.21
C PHE A 309 -11.22 1.68 39.48
N GLY A 310 -12.51 1.50 39.17
CA GLY A 310 -13.53 2.52 39.31
C GLY A 310 -14.86 2.06 38.73
N SER A 311 -15.85 2.95 38.72
CA SER A 311 -17.12 2.75 38.03
C SER A 311 -17.23 3.65 36.81
N ALA A 312 -17.82 3.17 35.73
CA ALA A 312 -18.13 4.01 34.57
C ALA A 312 -18.98 5.22 35.02
N ALA A 313 -18.61 6.41 34.58
CA ALA A 313 -19.43 7.60 34.82
C ALA A 313 -20.69 7.56 33.93
N PRO A 314 -21.81 8.19 34.33
CA PRO A 314 -22.97 8.32 33.46
C PRO A 314 -22.58 9.02 32.14
N ALA A 315 -22.85 8.36 31.02
CA ALA A 315 -22.58 8.86 29.67
C ALA A 315 -23.68 8.41 28.68
N PRO A 316 -23.88 9.13 27.57
CA PRO A 316 -24.73 8.68 26.46
C PRO A 316 -24.14 7.45 25.75
N ASP A 317 -24.97 6.76 24.97
CA ASP A 317 -24.62 5.61 24.10
C ASP A 317 -25.47 5.67 22.83
N LEU A 318 -25.01 6.42 21.84
CA LEU A 318 -25.68 6.66 20.57
C LEU A 318 -25.46 5.50 19.60
N THR A 319 -26.54 4.80 19.30
CA THR A 319 -26.57 3.73 18.31
C THR A 319 -27.50 4.10 17.16
N VAL A 320 -27.17 3.67 15.95
CA VAL A 320 -28.13 3.63 14.85
C VAL A 320 -28.82 2.27 14.88
N THR A 321 -30.14 2.25 14.98
CA THR A 321 -30.91 0.99 15.11
C THR A 321 -31.62 0.58 13.82
N ASN A 322 -31.74 1.50 12.85
CA ASN A 322 -32.40 1.24 11.58
C ASN A 322 -31.94 2.22 10.50
N LEU A 323 -31.96 1.81 9.23
CA LEU A 323 -31.73 2.65 8.06
C LEU A 323 -32.65 2.19 6.93
N THR A 324 -33.48 3.11 6.43
CA THR A 324 -34.40 2.88 5.32
C THR A 324 -34.21 3.94 4.23
N TRP A 325 -34.76 3.74 3.04
CA TRP A 325 -34.68 4.70 1.95
C TRP A 325 -35.97 4.77 1.14
N THR A 326 -36.16 5.90 0.47
CA THR A 326 -37.26 6.13 -0.47
C THR A 326 -36.73 6.80 -1.74
N PRO A 327 -37.23 6.40 -2.94
CA PRO A 327 -38.12 5.27 -3.23
C PRO A 327 -37.52 3.90 -2.88
N GLN A 328 -38.33 2.85 -2.72
CA GLN A 328 -37.84 1.51 -2.34
C GLN A 328 -37.00 0.84 -3.45
N ASN A 329 -37.36 1.08 -4.72
CA ASN A 329 -36.65 0.61 -5.91
C ASN A 329 -36.30 1.82 -6.80
N PRO A 330 -35.32 2.65 -6.40
CA PRO A 330 -34.96 3.84 -7.17
C PRO A 330 -34.27 3.47 -8.48
N SER A 331 -34.37 4.37 -9.46
CA SER A 331 -33.59 4.39 -10.69
C SER A 331 -32.60 5.55 -10.69
N GLU A 332 -31.72 5.62 -11.70
CA GLU A 332 -30.80 6.75 -11.90
C GLU A 332 -31.50 8.13 -11.99
N ALA A 333 -32.79 8.15 -12.32
CA ALA A 333 -33.60 9.37 -12.38
C ALA A 333 -34.14 9.83 -11.01
N ASP A 334 -34.15 8.94 -10.02
CA ASP A 334 -34.81 9.16 -8.74
C ASP A 334 -33.85 9.79 -7.71
N ALA A 335 -34.31 10.84 -7.04
CA ALA A 335 -33.63 11.35 -5.86
C ALA A 335 -33.90 10.40 -4.68
N ILE A 336 -32.84 9.92 -4.05
CA ILE A 336 -32.88 8.99 -2.92
C ILE A 336 -32.83 9.78 -1.62
N ARG A 337 -33.70 9.42 -0.69
CA ARG A 337 -33.74 9.95 0.67
C ARG A 337 -33.62 8.80 1.67
N LEU A 338 -32.60 8.84 2.52
CA LEU A 338 -32.36 7.85 3.57
C LEU A 338 -32.87 8.35 4.91
N THR A 339 -33.45 7.47 5.71
CA THR A 339 -33.93 7.77 7.06
C THR A 339 -33.35 6.76 8.04
N ALA A 340 -32.53 7.26 8.97
CA ALA A 340 -31.94 6.48 10.04
C ALA A 340 -32.68 6.71 11.36
N THR A 341 -32.75 5.69 12.21
CA THR A 341 -33.21 5.82 13.59
C THR A 341 -31.99 5.80 14.52
N VAL A 342 -31.76 6.89 15.24
CA VAL A 342 -30.73 7.01 16.27
C VAL A 342 -31.36 6.81 17.64
N ARG A 343 -30.70 6.05 18.51
CA ARG A 343 -31.11 5.79 19.89
C ARG A 343 -29.97 6.16 20.84
N ASN A 344 -30.29 6.85 21.94
CA ASN A 344 -29.39 6.92 23.08
C ASN A 344 -29.72 5.79 24.08
N GLY A 345 -28.93 4.72 24.09
CA GLY A 345 -29.03 3.61 25.05
C GLY A 345 -28.36 3.88 26.41
N GLY A 346 -27.67 5.01 26.54
CA GLY A 346 -26.86 5.37 27.69
C GLY A 346 -27.67 5.90 28.87
N THR A 347 -26.97 6.14 29.98
CA THR A 347 -27.59 6.58 31.25
C THR A 347 -27.60 8.11 31.42
N ALA A 348 -26.92 8.84 30.53
CA ALA A 348 -26.94 10.31 30.48
C ALA A 348 -27.49 10.83 29.14
N ALA A 349 -27.95 12.09 29.13
CA ALA A 349 -28.39 12.74 27.90
C ALA A 349 -27.20 13.00 26.97
N SER A 350 -27.39 12.85 25.66
CA SER A 350 -26.37 13.19 24.65
C SER A 350 -26.41 14.68 24.32
N GLY A 351 -25.26 15.23 23.95
CA GLY A 351 -25.19 16.48 23.19
C GLY A 351 -25.80 16.31 21.79
N ALA A 352 -26.00 17.42 21.08
CA ALA A 352 -26.29 17.37 19.65
C ALA A 352 -25.03 16.91 18.90
N THR A 353 -25.22 16.12 17.86
CA THR A 353 -24.14 15.61 17.00
C THR A 353 -24.64 15.49 15.55
N THR A 354 -23.90 14.78 14.70
CA THR A 354 -24.24 14.52 13.32
C THR A 354 -24.43 13.03 13.08
N LEU A 355 -25.25 12.71 12.09
CA LEU A 355 -25.34 11.41 11.45
C LEU A 355 -24.66 11.55 10.08
N ASN A 356 -23.80 10.60 9.71
CA ASN A 356 -23.32 10.44 8.35
C ASN A 356 -23.90 9.15 7.78
N VAL A 357 -24.43 9.21 6.57
CA VAL A 357 -24.90 8.03 5.83
C VAL A 357 -23.97 7.84 4.65
N THR A 358 -23.49 6.61 4.43
CA THR A 358 -22.71 6.24 3.25
C THR A 358 -23.49 5.23 2.40
N LEU A 359 -23.29 5.32 1.09
CA LEU A 359 -23.83 4.41 0.08
C LEU A 359 -22.67 3.88 -0.75
N GLY A 360 -22.39 2.58 -0.65
CA GLY A 360 -21.24 1.96 -1.29
C GLY A 360 -19.93 2.60 -0.81
N GLY A 361 -19.76 2.80 0.50
CA GLY A 361 -18.55 3.42 1.07
C GLY A 361 -18.46 4.96 0.95
N THR A 362 -19.12 5.57 -0.03
CA THR A 362 -19.09 7.04 -0.23
C THR A 362 -20.13 7.76 0.65
N SER A 363 -19.77 8.87 1.29
CA SER A 363 -20.74 9.70 2.04
C SER A 363 -21.87 10.16 1.11
N ALA A 364 -23.07 9.73 1.45
CA ALA A 364 -24.30 10.11 0.79
C ALA A 364 -24.89 11.41 1.33
N GLY A 365 -24.48 11.81 2.54
CA GLY A 365 -24.80 13.08 3.16
C GLY A 365 -24.76 12.98 4.68
N THR A 366 -24.88 14.13 5.33
CA THR A 366 -24.93 14.24 6.78
C THR A 366 -26.23 14.93 7.22
N ALA A 367 -26.64 14.67 8.45
CA ALA A 367 -27.78 15.32 9.07
C ALA A 367 -27.54 15.56 10.55
N GLN A 368 -28.15 16.61 11.10
CA GLN A 368 -28.03 16.94 12.52
C GLN A 368 -28.89 15.99 13.36
N VAL A 369 -28.31 15.49 14.44
CA VAL A 369 -28.96 14.71 15.48
C VAL A 369 -29.04 15.60 16.71
N GLY A 370 -30.25 16.02 17.11
CA GLY A 370 -30.43 16.78 18.34
C GLY A 370 -30.04 15.97 19.58
N GLY A 371 -29.82 16.64 20.71
CA GLY A 371 -29.54 15.94 21.98
C GLY A 371 -30.67 14.98 22.36
N LEU A 372 -30.30 13.76 22.77
CA LEU A 372 -31.24 12.69 23.12
C LEU A 372 -31.16 12.40 24.61
N ALA A 373 -32.31 12.45 25.29
CA ALA A 373 -32.42 11.98 26.68
C ALA A 373 -32.09 10.46 26.77
N PRO A 374 -31.73 9.94 27.96
CA PRO A 374 -31.54 8.51 28.17
C PRO A 374 -32.74 7.69 27.63
N ASN A 375 -32.46 6.64 26.86
CA ASN A 375 -33.42 5.78 26.17
C ASN A 375 -34.31 6.43 25.08
N ALA A 376 -34.09 7.70 24.75
CA ALA A 376 -34.81 8.36 23.67
C ALA A 376 -34.32 7.90 22.28
N THR A 377 -35.21 8.03 21.28
CA THR A 377 -34.89 7.80 19.88
C THR A 377 -35.25 9.03 19.04
N ALA A 378 -34.55 9.23 17.94
CA ALA A 378 -34.89 10.21 16.91
C ALA A 378 -34.70 9.59 15.52
N THR A 379 -35.59 9.95 14.60
CA THR A 379 -35.42 9.66 13.18
C THR A 379 -34.82 10.85 12.47
N VAL A 380 -33.76 10.61 11.71
CA VAL A 380 -33.01 11.64 11.01
C VAL A 380 -32.91 11.26 9.55
N THR A 381 -33.10 12.24 8.67
CA THR A 381 -33.19 12.02 7.23
C THR A 381 -32.01 12.68 6.53
N VAL A 382 -31.40 11.96 5.58
CA VAL A 382 -30.32 12.41 4.72
C VAL A 382 -30.79 12.35 3.26
N ASP A 383 -30.65 13.48 2.56
CA ASP A 383 -30.87 13.55 1.12
C ASP A 383 -29.63 13.05 0.39
N ALA A 384 -29.71 11.87 -0.21
CA ALA A 384 -28.62 11.31 -1.01
C ALA A 384 -28.64 11.80 -2.46
N GLY A 385 -29.73 12.40 -2.94
CA GLY A 385 -29.83 12.81 -4.34
C GLY A 385 -29.84 11.60 -5.27
N ARG A 386 -29.42 11.77 -6.53
CA ARG A 386 -29.41 10.69 -7.53
C ARG A 386 -28.15 9.84 -7.43
N ARG A 387 -28.24 8.57 -7.84
CA ARG A 387 -27.11 7.62 -7.88
C ARG A 387 -27.11 6.88 -9.22
N GLY A 388 -25.93 6.48 -9.70
CA GLY A 388 -25.83 5.61 -10.88
C GLY A 388 -26.48 4.24 -10.64
N ALA A 389 -26.81 3.50 -11.69
CA ALA A 389 -27.32 2.15 -11.53
C ALA A 389 -26.27 1.26 -10.84
N GLY A 390 -26.67 0.51 -9.81
CA GLY A 390 -25.72 -0.25 -9.00
C GLY A 390 -26.33 -0.76 -7.70
N SER A 391 -25.56 -1.56 -6.97
CA SER A 391 -25.90 -2.07 -5.66
C SER A 391 -24.99 -1.43 -4.63
N TYR A 392 -25.56 -0.65 -3.71
CA TYR A 392 -24.83 0.15 -2.73
C TYR A 392 -25.06 -0.38 -1.33
N ALA A 393 -23.99 -0.78 -0.62
CA ALA A 393 -24.08 -1.03 0.81
C ALA A 393 -24.50 0.26 1.54
N ALA A 394 -25.60 0.23 2.29
CA ALA A 394 -26.09 1.41 3.00
C ALA A 394 -25.66 1.33 4.47
N VAL A 395 -24.86 2.31 4.89
CA VAL A 395 -24.32 2.39 6.24
C VAL A 395 -24.67 3.74 6.84
N ALA A 396 -25.05 3.77 8.11
CA ALA A 396 -25.30 5.01 8.84
C ALA A 396 -24.50 4.99 10.14
N ALA A 397 -23.75 6.07 10.40
CA ALA A 397 -22.95 6.26 11.59
C ALA A 397 -23.39 7.54 12.30
N VAL A 398 -23.80 7.43 13.56
CA VAL A 398 -24.03 8.59 14.42
C VAL A 398 -22.72 9.01 15.09
N ASP A 399 -22.58 10.31 15.36
CA ASP A 399 -21.38 10.91 15.92
C ASP A 399 -20.06 10.47 15.27
N PRO A 400 -19.93 10.48 13.93
CA PRO A 400 -18.75 9.94 13.25
C PRO A 400 -17.46 10.74 13.51
N ALA A 401 -17.55 11.90 14.15
CA ALA A 401 -16.43 12.73 14.56
C ALA A 401 -16.12 12.61 16.07
N ASN A 402 -16.80 11.70 16.78
CA ASN A 402 -16.66 11.44 18.21
C ASN A 402 -16.74 12.75 19.04
N GLN A 403 -17.74 13.60 18.74
CA GLN A 403 -17.94 14.89 19.40
C GLN A 403 -18.65 14.73 20.75
N VAL A 404 -19.44 13.67 20.90
CA VAL A 404 -20.11 13.27 22.12
C VAL A 404 -19.29 12.13 22.71
N ALA A 405 -18.82 12.27 23.94
CA ALA A 405 -18.14 11.16 24.61
C ALA A 405 -19.18 10.13 25.08
N GLU A 406 -19.04 8.89 24.64
CA GLU A 406 -20.03 7.83 24.85
C GLU A 406 -19.51 6.70 25.74
N THR A 407 -20.41 5.84 26.22
CA THR A 407 -19.99 4.61 26.92
C THR A 407 -19.34 3.59 25.98
N ASN A 408 -19.68 3.63 24.68
CA ASN A 408 -19.14 2.72 23.68
C ASN A 408 -19.10 3.35 22.28
N GLU A 409 -17.97 3.95 21.92
CA GLU A 409 -17.75 4.54 20.57
C GLU A 409 -17.80 3.50 19.43
N GLY A 410 -17.81 2.20 19.75
CA GLY A 410 -17.74 1.11 18.76
C GLY A 410 -19.09 0.65 18.21
N ASN A 411 -20.22 1.12 18.74
CA ASN A 411 -21.57 0.68 18.32
C ASN A 411 -22.36 1.74 17.54
N ASN A 412 -21.72 2.86 17.18
CA ASN A 412 -22.36 4.00 16.51
C ASN A 412 -22.76 3.72 15.06
N THR A 413 -22.28 2.63 14.47
CA THR A 413 -22.46 2.30 13.05
C THR A 413 -23.49 1.19 12.85
N PHE A 414 -24.45 1.43 11.96
CA PHE A 414 -25.41 0.46 11.47
C PHE A 414 -25.18 0.16 9.99
N ILE A 415 -25.04 -1.11 9.65
CA ILE A 415 -24.97 -1.60 8.28
C ILE A 415 -26.33 -2.23 7.95
N SER A 416 -27.00 -1.72 6.91
CA SER A 416 -28.24 -2.32 6.44
C SER A 416 -28.00 -3.75 5.94
N GLY A 417 -28.86 -4.69 6.35
CA GLY A 417 -28.80 -6.08 5.88
C GLY A 417 -29.20 -6.27 4.42
N SER A 418 -29.69 -5.22 3.75
CA SER A 418 -29.96 -5.20 2.30
C SER A 418 -29.24 -4.03 1.67
N ALA A 419 -28.67 -4.23 0.49
CA ALA A 419 -28.09 -3.16 -0.31
C ALA A 419 -29.19 -2.29 -0.92
N LEU A 420 -28.93 -1.00 -1.04
CA LEU A 420 -29.72 -0.09 -1.88
C LEU A 420 -29.41 -0.44 -3.34
N VAL A 421 -30.39 -1.01 -4.04
CA VAL A 421 -30.26 -1.31 -5.47
C VAL A 421 -30.89 -0.19 -6.28
N VAL A 422 -30.07 0.52 -7.05
CA VAL A 422 -30.49 1.55 -8.00
C VAL A 422 -30.54 0.92 -9.39
N GLY A 423 -31.73 0.91 -9.99
CA GLY A 423 -31.93 0.45 -11.36
C GLY A 423 -31.50 1.51 -12.38
N GLN A 424 -31.45 1.13 -13.65
CA GLN A 424 -31.27 2.09 -14.73
C GLN A 424 -32.45 3.04 -14.83
N ALA A 425 -32.20 4.26 -15.30
CA ALA A 425 -33.28 5.18 -15.64
C ALA A 425 -34.25 4.56 -16.69
N PRO A 426 -35.57 4.79 -16.57
CA PRO A 426 -36.53 4.39 -17.58
C PRO A 426 -36.26 5.07 -18.93
N GLY A 427 -36.07 4.28 -19.99
CA GLY A 427 -35.81 4.78 -21.35
C GLY A 427 -34.71 4.00 -22.10
N PRO A 428 -34.45 4.33 -23.37
CA PRO A 428 -33.30 3.83 -24.11
C PRO A 428 -31.98 4.50 -23.64
N ASP A 429 -30.86 3.80 -23.80
CA ASP A 429 -29.51 4.28 -23.47
C ASP A 429 -28.52 3.56 -24.38
N LEU A 430 -28.10 4.21 -25.46
CA LEU A 430 -27.14 3.71 -26.43
C LEU A 430 -25.72 3.98 -25.95
N ARG A 431 -24.82 3.07 -26.30
CA ARG A 431 -23.38 3.24 -26.14
C ARG A 431 -22.62 2.50 -27.21
N ILE A 432 -21.42 2.97 -27.53
CA ILE A 432 -20.49 2.21 -28.36
C ILE A 432 -19.65 1.30 -27.47
N THR A 433 -19.61 0.01 -27.80
CA THR A 433 -18.81 -1.00 -27.08
C THR A 433 -17.60 -1.49 -27.87
N GLY A 434 -17.47 -1.11 -29.16
CA GLY A 434 -16.31 -1.44 -29.98
C GLY A 434 -16.31 -0.73 -31.34
N VAL A 435 -15.11 -0.46 -31.85
CA VAL A 435 -14.86 0.13 -33.18
C VAL A 435 -13.73 -0.66 -33.84
N THR A 436 -14.05 -1.46 -34.85
CA THR A 436 -13.08 -2.37 -35.49
C THR A 436 -12.80 -1.93 -36.93
N PRO A 437 -11.62 -1.34 -37.23
CA PRO A 437 -11.19 -1.06 -38.59
C PRO A 437 -10.81 -2.37 -39.31
N ASN A 438 -11.13 -2.44 -40.61
CA ASN A 438 -10.70 -3.51 -41.49
C ASN A 438 -10.15 -2.94 -42.81
N PRO A 439 -8.86 -3.17 -43.13
CA PRO A 439 -7.87 -3.85 -42.29
C PRO A 439 -7.50 -3.01 -41.04
N SER A 440 -7.00 -3.67 -40.00
CA SER A 440 -6.59 -3.01 -38.75
C SER A 440 -5.27 -2.22 -38.87
N SER A 441 -4.44 -2.57 -39.85
CA SER A 441 -3.16 -1.88 -40.17
C SER A 441 -3.09 -1.63 -41.68
N PRO A 442 -3.83 -0.64 -42.21
CA PRO A 442 -3.85 -0.35 -43.64
C PRO A 442 -2.51 0.25 -44.12
N ALA A 443 -2.15 -0.04 -45.37
CA ALA A 443 -1.14 0.75 -46.08
C ALA A 443 -1.74 2.10 -46.52
N ALA A 444 -0.90 3.11 -46.72
CA ALA A 444 -1.38 4.38 -47.28
C ALA A 444 -2.02 4.15 -48.67
N GLY A 445 -3.16 4.80 -48.89
CA GLY A 445 -4.00 4.64 -50.06
C GLY A 445 -5.00 3.47 -49.98
N GLN A 446 -4.91 2.60 -48.96
CA GLN A 446 -5.84 1.47 -48.80
C GLN A 446 -7.19 1.92 -48.22
N GLN A 447 -8.29 1.31 -48.68
CA GLN A 447 -9.61 1.54 -48.08
C GLN A 447 -9.76 0.78 -46.76
N VAL A 448 -10.36 1.45 -45.77
CA VAL A 448 -10.63 0.95 -44.41
C VAL A 448 -12.12 1.06 -44.14
N THR A 449 -12.78 -0.05 -43.85
CA THR A 449 -14.18 -0.09 -43.36
C THR A 449 -14.23 -0.23 -41.84
N PHE A 450 -15.33 0.16 -41.21
CA PHE A 450 -15.48 0.08 -39.76
C PHE A 450 -16.68 -0.77 -39.35
N ALA A 451 -16.46 -1.75 -38.48
CA ALA A 451 -17.54 -2.45 -37.78
C ALA A 451 -17.68 -1.85 -36.37
N VAL A 452 -18.82 -1.21 -36.10
CA VAL A 452 -19.10 -0.51 -34.84
C VAL A 452 -20.12 -1.29 -34.02
N SER A 453 -19.81 -1.66 -32.78
CA SER A 453 -20.74 -2.32 -31.88
C SER A 453 -21.52 -1.29 -31.07
N VAL A 454 -22.84 -1.22 -31.31
CA VAL A 454 -23.78 -0.33 -30.63
C VAL A 454 -24.65 -1.14 -29.67
N ASN A 455 -24.62 -0.82 -28.38
CA ASN A 455 -25.41 -1.48 -27.35
C ASN A 455 -26.45 -0.52 -26.79
N ASN A 456 -27.72 -0.94 -26.78
CA ASN A 456 -28.73 -0.28 -25.96
C ASN A 456 -28.70 -0.92 -24.57
N ARG A 457 -28.04 -0.27 -23.62
CA ARG A 457 -28.01 -0.74 -22.23
C ARG A 457 -29.29 -0.41 -21.47
N GLY A 458 -30.15 0.47 -21.98
CA GLY A 458 -31.35 0.97 -21.28
C GLY A 458 -32.48 -0.05 -21.12
N THR A 459 -33.58 0.40 -20.54
CA THR A 459 -34.74 -0.43 -20.16
C THR A 459 -35.83 -0.49 -21.23
N SER A 460 -35.78 0.40 -22.22
CA SER A 460 -36.72 0.46 -23.35
C SER A 460 -35.99 0.32 -24.69
N ALA A 461 -36.70 -0.08 -25.74
CA ALA A 461 -36.12 -0.13 -27.08
C ALA A 461 -35.74 1.27 -27.58
N ALA A 462 -34.56 1.39 -28.19
CA ALA A 462 -34.12 2.59 -28.90
C ALA A 462 -34.68 2.56 -30.32
N GLY A 463 -35.16 3.71 -30.80
CA GLY A 463 -35.59 3.89 -32.19
C GLY A 463 -34.43 3.75 -33.18
N ALA A 464 -34.73 3.81 -34.48
CA ALA A 464 -33.69 3.87 -35.49
C ALA A 464 -32.89 5.18 -35.38
N SER A 465 -31.58 5.11 -35.60
CA SER A 465 -30.64 6.24 -35.47
C SER A 465 -29.55 6.18 -36.54
N VAL A 466 -28.54 7.05 -36.45
CA VAL A 466 -27.37 7.05 -37.35
C VAL A 466 -26.10 6.78 -36.56
N THR A 467 -25.41 5.69 -36.89
CA THR A 467 -24.04 5.47 -36.39
C THR A 467 -23.06 6.23 -37.29
N ARG A 468 -22.20 7.06 -36.70
CA ARG A 468 -21.17 7.83 -37.41
C ARG A 468 -19.78 7.39 -37.01
N VAL A 469 -18.84 7.32 -37.96
CA VAL A 469 -17.40 7.28 -37.70
C VAL A 469 -16.76 8.53 -38.27
N SER A 470 -16.05 9.29 -37.44
CA SER A 470 -15.22 10.42 -37.86
C SER A 470 -13.75 10.01 -37.82
N VAL A 471 -13.04 10.05 -38.94
CA VAL A 471 -11.65 9.58 -39.06
C VAL A 471 -10.90 10.39 -40.13
N GLY A 472 -9.71 10.88 -39.81
CA GLY A 472 -8.85 11.61 -40.77
C GLY A 472 -9.56 12.79 -41.46
N GLY A 473 -10.38 13.55 -40.71
CA GLY A 473 -11.21 14.64 -41.25
C GLY A 473 -12.43 14.20 -42.07
N SER A 474 -12.59 12.90 -42.33
CA SER A 474 -13.77 12.34 -43.01
C SER A 474 -14.89 12.03 -42.02
N THR A 475 -16.14 12.14 -42.46
CA THR A 475 -17.33 11.72 -41.72
C THR A 475 -18.06 10.64 -42.51
N LEU A 476 -18.23 9.47 -41.89
CA LEU A 476 -18.86 8.30 -42.47
C LEU A 476 -20.12 7.96 -41.66
N ASN A 477 -21.28 7.84 -42.30
CA ASN A 477 -22.55 7.54 -41.62
C ASN A 477 -23.12 6.20 -42.12
N ALA A 478 -23.79 5.48 -41.23
CA ALA A 478 -24.62 4.32 -41.56
C ALA A 478 -25.92 4.34 -40.76
N ASN A 479 -27.00 3.85 -41.36
CA ASN A 479 -28.28 3.72 -40.67
C ASN A 479 -28.21 2.59 -39.64
N THR A 480 -28.70 2.88 -38.43
CA THR A 480 -28.84 1.92 -37.34
C THR A 480 -30.32 1.64 -37.15
N GLY A 481 -30.73 0.37 -37.22
CA GLY A 481 -32.11 -0.02 -36.94
C GLY A 481 -32.47 0.15 -35.47
N ALA A 482 -33.73 -0.13 -35.11
CA ALA A 482 -34.14 -0.15 -33.70
C ALA A 482 -33.35 -1.21 -32.92
N ILE A 483 -32.94 -0.88 -31.69
CA ILE A 483 -32.16 -1.76 -30.82
C ILE A 483 -32.96 -2.02 -29.55
N ASN A 484 -33.32 -3.28 -29.29
CA ASN A 484 -34.07 -3.63 -28.08
C ASN A 484 -33.24 -3.39 -26.81
N ALA A 485 -33.90 -3.22 -25.67
CA ALA A 485 -33.26 -3.12 -24.36
C ALA A 485 -32.29 -4.30 -24.13
N GLY A 486 -31.06 -4.00 -23.70
CA GLY A 486 -29.98 -4.96 -23.47
C GLY A 486 -29.28 -5.49 -24.73
N GLN A 487 -29.77 -5.21 -25.94
CA GLN A 487 -29.24 -5.75 -27.18
C GLN A 487 -27.96 -5.02 -27.63
N THR A 488 -27.03 -5.74 -28.27
CA THR A 488 -25.91 -5.16 -29.03
C THR A 488 -26.06 -5.50 -30.51
N VAL A 489 -25.84 -4.52 -31.38
CA VAL A 489 -25.83 -4.69 -32.85
C VAL A 489 -24.50 -4.21 -33.42
N THR A 490 -24.03 -4.85 -34.49
CA THR A 490 -22.85 -4.39 -35.25
C THR A 490 -23.31 -3.61 -36.47
N VAL A 491 -22.91 -2.34 -36.55
CA VAL A 491 -23.19 -1.44 -37.68
C VAL A 491 -21.92 -1.30 -38.53
N ASN A 492 -21.99 -1.70 -39.79
CA ASN A 492 -20.91 -1.51 -40.74
C ASN A 492 -21.00 -0.10 -41.32
N VAL A 493 -20.00 0.72 -41.04
CA VAL A 493 -19.87 2.10 -41.51
C VAL A 493 -18.91 2.12 -42.70
N GLY A 494 -19.16 3.01 -43.68
CA GLY A 494 -18.49 3.07 -44.98
C GLY A 494 -16.96 3.17 -44.95
N SER A 495 -16.32 3.38 -46.10
CA SER A 495 -14.86 3.33 -46.20
C SER A 495 -14.14 4.68 -46.08
N TRP A 496 -13.00 4.69 -45.39
CA TRP A 496 -12.02 5.77 -45.36
C TRP A 496 -10.77 5.35 -46.15
N THR A 497 -10.12 6.26 -46.87
CA THR A 497 -8.84 5.98 -47.53
C THR A 497 -7.70 6.35 -46.60
N ALA A 498 -6.89 5.36 -46.22
CA ALA A 498 -5.82 5.53 -45.26
C ALA A 498 -4.73 6.50 -45.77
N THR A 499 -4.29 7.42 -44.92
CA THR A 499 -3.16 8.32 -45.17
C THR A 499 -2.03 7.99 -44.21
N ASN A 500 -0.76 8.07 -44.65
CA ASN A 500 0.40 7.82 -43.78
C ASN A 500 0.32 8.58 -42.46
N GLY A 501 0.81 7.97 -41.38
CA GLY A 501 0.69 8.48 -40.01
C GLY A 501 -0.51 7.85 -39.29
N GLY A 502 -0.96 8.46 -38.20
CA GLY A 502 -2.10 7.95 -37.45
C GLY A 502 -3.39 8.69 -37.73
N ALA A 503 -4.48 7.97 -37.50
CA ALA A 503 -5.83 8.50 -37.51
C ALA A 503 -6.59 7.94 -36.30
N THR A 504 -7.41 8.77 -35.66
CA THR A 504 -8.35 8.32 -34.63
C THR A 504 -9.74 8.22 -35.24
N ALA A 505 -10.31 7.03 -35.26
CA ALA A 505 -11.69 6.79 -35.63
C ALA A 505 -12.59 6.97 -34.40
N THR A 506 -13.40 8.02 -34.38
CA THR A 506 -14.39 8.26 -33.33
C THR A 506 -15.76 7.80 -33.82
N ALA A 507 -16.30 6.75 -33.21
CA ALA A 507 -17.66 6.28 -33.48
C ALA A 507 -18.68 6.95 -32.55
N THR A 508 -19.90 7.19 -33.06
CA THR A 508 -21.03 7.75 -32.31
C THR A 508 -22.31 6.98 -32.66
N ALA A 509 -23.06 6.47 -31.67
CA ALA A 509 -24.21 5.57 -31.86
C ALA A 509 -25.46 6.25 -32.46
N ASP A 510 -25.81 7.43 -31.95
CA ASP A 510 -26.86 8.30 -32.48
C ASP A 510 -26.29 9.69 -32.81
N ALA A 511 -25.50 9.75 -33.87
CA ALA A 511 -24.79 10.96 -34.29
C ALA A 511 -25.71 12.10 -34.76
N THR A 512 -27.02 11.86 -34.82
CA THR A 512 -28.06 12.84 -35.17
C THR A 512 -28.92 13.24 -33.99
N ASN A 513 -28.72 12.66 -32.81
CA ASN A 513 -29.46 12.94 -31.58
C ASN A 513 -30.99 12.82 -31.77
N GLN A 514 -31.42 11.76 -32.46
CA GLN A 514 -32.83 11.47 -32.75
C GLN A 514 -33.50 10.58 -31.70
N VAL A 515 -32.75 9.75 -31.01
CA VAL A 515 -33.21 8.97 -29.86
C VAL A 515 -32.95 9.82 -28.63
N ALA A 516 -34.00 10.14 -27.88
CA ALA A 516 -33.83 10.77 -26.57
C ALA A 516 -33.41 9.69 -25.56
N GLU A 517 -32.17 9.76 -25.12
CA GLU A 517 -31.58 8.73 -24.27
C GLU A 517 -31.52 9.16 -22.80
N THR A 518 -31.46 8.19 -21.90
CA THR A 518 -31.29 8.48 -20.47
C THR A 518 -29.87 8.94 -20.13
N ASN A 519 -28.91 8.64 -20.99
CA ASN A 519 -27.53 9.12 -20.92
C ASN A 519 -27.02 9.39 -22.34
N GLU A 520 -26.75 10.65 -22.66
CA GLU A 520 -26.23 11.03 -23.98
C GLU A 520 -24.69 11.03 -24.04
N ASN A 521 -24.02 10.87 -22.89
CA ASN A 521 -22.57 11.09 -22.77
C ASN A 521 -21.74 9.83 -23.03
N ASN A 522 -22.37 8.65 -23.09
CA ASN A 522 -21.72 7.35 -23.35
C ASN A 522 -21.90 6.88 -24.81
N ASN A 523 -22.37 7.78 -25.68
CA ASN A 523 -22.66 7.49 -27.08
C ASN A 523 -21.44 7.38 -28.00
N THR A 524 -20.22 7.53 -27.48
CA THR A 524 -18.99 7.60 -28.29
C THR A 524 -17.92 6.61 -27.85
N ALA A 525 -17.11 6.14 -28.81
CA ALA A 525 -15.87 5.43 -28.54
C ALA A 525 -14.83 5.72 -29.64
N THR A 526 -13.55 5.61 -29.31
CA THR A 526 -12.45 5.91 -30.24
C THR A 526 -11.57 4.69 -30.50
N GLN A 527 -11.04 4.58 -31.71
CA GLN A 527 -10.04 3.58 -32.11
C GLN A 527 -8.90 4.26 -32.88
N SER A 528 -7.67 4.11 -32.38
CA SER A 528 -6.46 4.57 -33.09
C SER A 528 -6.10 3.61 -34.22
N ILE A 529 -5.67 4.18 -35.35
CA ILE A 529 -5.22 3.48 -36.56
C ILE A 529 -3.85 4.07 -36.91
N VAL A 530 -2.88 3.22 -37.20
CA VAL A 530 -1.58 3.66 -37.70
C VAL A 530 -1.38 3.12 -39.10
N VAL A 531 -0.99 4.01 -40.00
CA VAL A 531 -0.77 3.76 -41.43
C VAL A 531 0.72 3.93 -41.70
N GLY A 532 1.39 2.85 -42.09
CA GLY A 532 2.84 2.82 -42.31
C GLY A 532 3.61 2.21 -41.13
N ARG A 533 4.85 2.66 -40.92
CA ARG A 533 5.76 2.19 -39.85
C ARG A 533 5.88 3.24 -38.74
N GLY A 534 6.27 2.78 -37.55
CA GLY A 534 6.46 3.60 -36.36
C GLY A 534 5.16 3.91 -35.64
N ALA A 535 5.29 4.56 -34.50
CA ALA A 535 4.17 5.17 -33.80
C ALA A 535 3.73 6.44 -34.49
N SER A 536 2.42 6.63 -34.58
CA SER A 536 1.83 7.93 -34.82
C SER A 536 1.77 8.72 -33.53
N THR A 537 2.73 9.63 -33.38
CA THR A 537 2.82 10.53 -32.23
C THR A 537 2.15 11.87 -32.54
N PRO A 538 1.63 12.58 -31.51
CA PRO A 538 1.06 13.92 -31.68
C PRO A 538 2.14 15.00 -31.87
N PHE A 539 3.41 14.66 -31.64
CA PHE A 539 4.56 15.55 -31.77
C PHE A 539 5.33 15.30 -33.08
N THR A 540 6.00 16.33 -33.58
CA THR A 540 6.98 16.23 -34.67
C THR A 540 8.39 16.48 -34.12
N THR A 541 9.32 15.58 -34.42
CA THR A 541 10.73 15.67 -34.06
C THR A 541 11.51 16.46 -35.12
N TYR A 542 12.38 17.37 -34.68
CA TYR A 542 13.30 18.14 -35.53
C TYR A 542 14.72 17.95 -35.01
N GLU A 543 15.60 17.40 -35.84
CA GLU A 543 17.03 17.25 -35.51
C GLU A 543 17.70 18.63 -35.51
N ALA A 544 18.51 18.91 -34.49
CA ALA A 544 19.12 20.22 -34.30
C ALA A 544 20.07 20.58 -35.45
N GLU A 545 20.83 19.61 -35.93
CA GLU A 545 21.79 19.74 -37.03
C GLU A 545 21.14 19.89 -38.41
N ALA A 546 19.85 19.54 -38.55
CA ALA A 546 19.06 19.79 -39.75
C ALA A 546 18.51 21.22 -39.79
N GLY A 547 18.47 21.91 -38.65
CA GLY A 547 18.10 23.31 -38.52
C GLY A 547 19.22 24.28 -38.93
N ARG A 548 18.96 25.57 -38.77
CA ARG A 548 19.99 26.61 -38.87
C ARG A 548 20.65 26.75 -37.50
N TYR A 549 21.96 26.71 -37.43
CA TYR A 549 22.67 26.88 -36.16
C TYR A 549 23.90 27.77 -36.26
N GLN A 550 24.27 28.36 -35.12
CA GLN A 550 25.59 28.94 -34.88
C GLN A 550 26.15 28.26 -33.64
N GLY A 551 27.03 27.29 -33.85
CA GLY A 551 27.59 26.41 -32.83
C GLY A 551 28.56 25.43 -33.47
N THR A 552 29.00 24.43 -32.71
CA THR A 552 29.88 23.37 -33.20
C THR A 552 29.04 22.12 -33.49
N LEU A 553 29.10 21.60 -34.71
CA LEU A 553 28.52 20.30 -35.04
C LEU A 553 29.34 19.20 -34.37
N LEU A 554 28.67 18.34 -33.60
CA LEU A 554 29.22 17.09 -33.06
C LEU A 554 28.70 15.94 -33.92
N GLU A 555 29.56 15.01 -34.30
CA GLU A 555 29.21 13.87 -35.16
C GLU A 555 29.98 12.63 -34.68
N ALA A 556 29.31 11.47 -34.69
CA ALA A 556 29.96 10.20 -34.37
C ALA A 556 30.96 9.80 -35.46
N ASP A 557 32.01 9.07 -35.09
CA ASP A 557 32.82 8.35 -36.06
C ASP A 557 32.03 7.16 -36.65
N ALA A 558 32.60 6.55 -37.71
CA ALA A 558 31.97 5.44 -38.40
C ALA A 558 31.77 4.19 -37.52
N LYS A 559 32.66 3.93 -36.56
CA LYS A 559 32.55 2.78 -35.64
C LYS A 559 31.48 3.00 -34.59
N ARG A 560 31.13 4.27 -34.31
CA ARG A 560 30.17 4.65 -33.26
C ARG A 560 30.60 4.05 -31.92
N THR A 561 31.90 4.17 -31.62
CA THR A 561 32.54 3.57 -30.46
C THR A 561 31.75 3.83 -29.18
N PHE A 562 31.45 2.75 -28.46
CA PHE A 562 30.72 2.74 -27.20
C PHE A 562 31.67 2.77 -26.00
N GLY A 563 31.18 3.15 -24.83
CA GLY A 563 31.94 3.10 -23.58
C GLY A 563 32.86 4.31 -23.33
N HIS A 564 32.88 5.28 -24.25
CA HIS A 564 33.67 6.50 -24.15
C HIS A 564 32.78 7.75 -24.22
N THR A 565 33.23 8.86 -23.64
CA THR A 565 32.48 10.13 -23.71
C THR A 565 32.47 10.68 -25.13
N ASN A 566 31.37 10.44 -25.84
CA ASN A 566 31.14 10.94 -27.18
C ASN A 566 29.66 11.32 -27.35
N PHE A 567 29.39 12.62 -27.43
CA PHE A 567 28.03 13.12 -27.63
C PHE A 567 27.44 12.67 -28.98
N GLY A 568 28.26 12.62 -30.04
CA GLY A 568 27.81 12.24 -31.37
C GLY A 568 27.27 10.81 -31.41
N SER A 569 27.92 9.86 -30.74
CA SER A 569 27.45 8.46 -30.73
C SER A 569 26.12 8.29 -29.98
N GLU A 570 25.80 9.13 -29.01
CA GLU A 570 24.53 9.10 -28.26
C GLU A 570 23.45 10.09 -28.78
N SER A 571 23.73 10.81 -29.86
CA SER A 571 22.79 11.75 -30.49
C SER A 571 21.89 11.05 -31.50
N SER A 572 20.66 11.54 -31.65
CA SER A 572 19.78 11.16 -32.76
C SER A 572 20.47 11.47 -34.09
N GLY A 573 20.30 10.61 -35.09
CA GLY A 573 21.02 10.79 -36.36
C GLY A 573 22.55 10.70 -36.25
N ARG A 574 23.08 10.42 -35.05
CA ARG A 574 24.50 10.45 -34.67
C ARG A 574 25.14 11.84 -34.74
N LYS A 575 24.34 12.90 -34.61
CA LYS A 575 24.78 14.30 -34.71
C LYS A 575 24.03 15.20 -33.75
N SER A 576 24.69 16.24 -33.26
CA SER A 576 24.07 17.27 -32.42
C SER A 576 24.83 18.59 -32.52
N VAL A 577 24.29 19.66 -31.97
CA VAL A 577 24.91 21.00 -32.02
C VAL A 577 25.30 21.46 -30.62
N ARG A 578 26.57 21.81 -30.44
CA ARG A 578 27.12 22.34 -29.20
C ARG A 578 27.23 23.86 -29.20
N LEU A 579 26.78 24.49 -28.11
CA LEU A 579 26.78 25.93 -27.87
C LEU A 579 27.71 26.27 -26.68
N ASP A 580 28.89 26.78 -26.98
CA ASP A 580 29.96 27.13 -26.03
C ASP A 580 30.14 28.64 -25.82
N ALA A 581 29.45 29.49 -26.59
CA ALA A 581 29.58 30.94 -26.50
C ALA A 581 28.21 31.65 -26.51
N GLN A 582 28.15 32.83 -25.86
CA GLN A 582 26.96 33.67 -25.89
C GLN A 582 26.60 34.05 -27.34
N GLY A 583 25.31 34.02 -27.66
CA GLY A 583 24.76 34.30 -28.99
C GLY A 583 24.72 33.09 -29.92
N GLN A 584 25.34 31.97 -29.55
CA GLN A 584 25.21 30.70 -30.28
C GLN A 584 23.81 30.11 -30.11
N PHE A 585 23.30 29.46 -31.17
CA PHE A 585 21.92 28.99 -31.22
C PHE A 585 21.70 27.77 -32.12
N VAL A 586 20.56 27.11 -31.92
CA VAL A 586 19.89 26.21 -32.87
C VAL A 586 18.51 26.79 -33.19
N GLU A 587 18.16 26.89 -34.47
CA GLU A 587 16.91 27.42 -34.99
C GLU A 587 16.24 26.39 -35.91
N ILE A 588 15.03 25.97 -35.54
CA ILE A 588 14.17 25.07 -36.33
C ILE A 588 12.96 25.84 -36.85
N THR A 589 12.43 25.43 -38.00
CA THR A 589 11.16 25.96 -38.53
C THR A 589 10.09 24.89 -38.38
N SER A 590 9.03 25.18 -37.61
CA SER A 590 7.96 24.22 -37.38
C SER A 590 7.19 23.92 -38.67
N THR A 591 6.87 22.65 -38.90
CA THR A 591 5.93 22.19 -39.95
C THR A 591 4.53 21.95 -39.39
N VAL A 592 4.38 22.03 -38.07
CA VAL A 592 3.12 21.84 -37.34
C VAL A 592 2.81 23.04 -36.45
N SER A 593 1.53 23.20 -36.09
CA SER A 593 1.16 24.09 -34.98
C SER A 593 1.60 23.48 -33.66
N THR A 594 1.93 24.30 -32.67
CA THR A 594 2.46 23.81 -31.39
C THR A 594 2.23 24.80 -30.24
N ASN A 595 2.08 24.28 -29.03
CA ASN A 595 2.10 25.03 -27.77
C ASN A 595 2.95 24.34 -26.70
N SER A 596 3.87 23.47 -27.12
CA SER A 596 4.79 22.80 -26.22
C SER A 596 6.12 22.57 -26.90
N ILE A 597 7.14 22.30 -26.10
CA ILE A 597 8.46 21.96 -26.58
C ILE A 597 9.06 20.90 -25.67
N VAL A 598 9.72 19.91 -26.26
CA VAL A 598 10.65 19.01 -25.58
C VAL A 598 12.00 19.17 -26.26
N VAL A 599 13.06 19.36 -25.48
CA VAL A 599 14.42 19.49 -25.98
C VAL A 599 15.24 18.33 -25.42
N ARG A 600 15.72 17.43 -26.28
CA ARG A 600 16.74 16.46 -25.88
C ARG A 600 18.09 17.17 -25.86
N ASN A 601 18.69 17.23 -24.70
CA ASN A 601 19.83 18.10 -24.45
C ASN A 601 20.84 17.49 -23.50
N SER A 602 22.04 18.07 -23.47
CA SER A 602 23.04 17.82 -22.45
C SER A 602 23.65 19.14 -21.99
N ILE A 603 23.68 19.33 -20.68
CA ILE A 603 24.48 20.34 -20.00
C ILE A 603 25.51 19.61 -19.12
N PRO A 604 26.61 20.26 -18.68
CA PRO A 604 27.59 19.60 -17.84
C PRO A 604 26.95 19.05 -16.56
N ASP A 605 27.51 17.98 -16.03
CA ASP A 605 27.24 17.54 -14.67
C ASP A 605 27.82 18.53 -13.63
N ALA A 606 27.40 18.41 -12.37
CA ALA A 606 28.04 19.09 -11.26
C ALA A 606 29.42 18.47 -10.97
N ALA A 607 30.35 19.27 -10.45
CA ALA A 607 31.73 18.84 -10.19
C ALA A 607 31.84 17.61 -9.26
N THR A 608 30.87 17.42 -8.36
CA THR A 608 30.79 16.29 -7.42
C THR A 608 29.82 15.20 -7.89
N GLY A 609 29.26 15.32 -9.08
CA GLY A 609 28.13 14.51 -9.54
C GLY A 609 26.80 14.97 -8.98
N GLY A 610 25.75 14.26 -9.37
CA GLY A 610 24.39 14.57 -8.94
C GLY A 610 23.75 15.75 -9.68
N GLY A 611 24.24 16.10 -10.86
CA GLY A 611 23.63 17.02 -11.81
C GLY A 611 23.55 18.48 -11.34
N GLN A 612 23.19 19.33 -12.30
CA GLN A 612 22.89 20.74 -12.09
C GLN A 612 21.74 21.17 -13.00
N GLU A 613 21.19 22.35 -12.75
CA GLU A 613 20.20 22.99 -13.61
C GLU A 613 20.78 24.28 -14.21
N ALA A 614 20.43 24.56 -15.45
CA ALA A 614 20.75 25.80 -16.13
C ALA A 614 19.62 26.16 -17.10
N THR A 615 19.56 27.41 -17.54
CA THR A 615 18.55 27.81 -18.54
C THR A 615 19.13 27.88 -19.95
N ILE A 616 18.27 27.74 -20.96
CA ILE A 616 18.50 28.18 -22.33
C ILE A 616 17.35 29.08 -22.78
N SER A 617 17.64 30.14 -23.51
CA SER A 617 16.61 31.11 -23.94
C SER A 617 15.89 30.62 -25.20
N LEU A 618 14.55 30.57 -25.15
CA LEU A 618 13.69 30.19 -26.28
C LEU A 618 13.10 31.43 -26.94
N TYR A 619 13.22 31.48 -28.27
CA TYR A 619 12.64 32.51 -29.12
C TYR A 619 11.67 31.90 -30.14
N ALA A 620 10.65 32.65 -30.51
CA ALA A 620 9.74 32.35 -31.62
C ALA A 620 9.73 33.54 -32.59
N ASN A 621 10.16 33.33 -33.84
CA ASN A 621 10.35 34.38 -34.84
C ASN A 621 11.20 35.56 -34.30
N ASP A 622 12.34 35.23 -33.68
CA ASP A 622 13.27 36.16 -33.02
C ASP A 622 12.68 36.96 -31.84
N GLN A 623 11.45 36.67 -31.40
CA GLN A 623 10.88 37.24 -30.18
C GLN A 623 11.11 36.30 -29.00
N PHE A 624 11.61 36.84 -27.89
CA PHE A 624 11.81 36.06 -26.67
C PHE A 624 10.47 35.50 -26.17
N VAL A 625 10.44 34.21 -25.88
CA VAL A 625 9.24 33.50 -25.37
C VAL A 625 9.40 33.26 -23.87
N GLN A 626 10.40 32.46 -23.49
CA GLN A 626 10.73 32.13 -22.11
C GLN A 626 12.13 31.52 -22.03
N LYS A 627 12.65 31.34 -20.82
CA LYS A 627 13.80 30.48 -20.55
C LYS A 627 13.30 29.07 -20.28
N LEU A 628 13.94 28.06 -20.89
CA LEU A 628 13.70 26.65 -20.57
C LEU A 628 14.74 26.20 -19.55
N THR A 629 14.29 25.54 -18.48
CA THR A 629 15.19 24.88 -17.53
C THR A 629 15.65 23.56 -18.12
N LEU A 630 16.97 23.39 -18.23
CA LEU A 630 17.65 22.16 -18.60
C LEU A 630 18.29 21.57 -17.35
N SER A 631 18.39 20.25 -17.30
CA SER A 631 18.94 19.53 -16.14
C SER A 631 19.89 18.43 -16.58
N SER A 632 20.98 18.24 -15.82
CA SER A 632 21.83 17.04 -15.90
C SER A 632 21.54 16.04 -14.78
N ARG A 633 20.50 16.27 -13.96
CA ARG A 633 20.14 15.47 -12.77
C ARG A 633 19.91 13.98 -13.07
N HIS A 634 19.39 13.67 -14.24
CA HIS A 634 19.10 12.31 -14.71
C HIS A 634 19.88 12.01 -15.99
N SER A 635 21.13 12.44 -16.10
CA SER A 635 22.09 12.07 -17.14
C SER A 635 23.46 11.84 -16.50
N TRP A 636 24.49 11.54 -17.29
CA TRP A 636 25.87 11.31 -16.85
C TRP A 636 26.05 10.10 -15.94
N LEU A 637 26.35 8.96 -16.56
CA LEU A 637 26.85 7.76 -15.89
C LEU A 637 28.33 7.56 -16.19
N TYR A 638 29.13 7.36 -15.17
CA TYR A 638 30.58 7.31 -15.21
C TYR A 638 31.12 5.92 -14.88
N GLY A 639 32.12 5.47 -15.61
CA GLY A 639 32.85 4.25 -15.29
C GLY A 639 33.63 3.69 -16.47
N THR A 640 34.53 2.76 -16.19
CA THR A 640 35.42 2.11 -17.18
C THR A 640 34.95 0.70 -17.58
N THR A 641 33.71 0.33 -17.25
CA THR A 641 33.10 -0.98 -17.55
C THR A 641 31.90 -0.80 -18.47
N ASP A 642 31.57 -1.80 -19.27
CA ASP A 642 30.34 -1.81 -20.06
C ASP A 642 29.12 -2.28 -19.26
N ASP A 643 29.35 -2.85 -18.08
CA ASP A 643 28.31 -3.29 -17.16
C ASP A 643 27.64 -2.08 -16.49
N PRO A 644 26.35 -1.81 -16.73
CA PRO A 644 25.70 -0.60 -16.21
C PRO A 644 25.56 -0.62 -14.69
N GLU A 645 25.47 -1.80 -14.06
CA GLU A 645 25.51 -1.96 -12.61
C GLU A 645 26.87 -1.53 -12.01
N GLY A 646 27.93 -1.47 -12.83
CA GLY A 646 29.24 -0.95 -12.45
C GLY A 646 29.45 0.53 -12.77
N LEU A 647 28.45 1.22 -13.32
CA LEU A 647 28.49 2.66 -13.56
C LEU A 647 28.00 3.43 -12.34
N THR A 648 28.53 4.63 -12.15
CA THR A 648 28.18 5.50 -11.03
C THR A 648 27.70 6.86 -11.52
N ASN A 649 26.95 7.57 -10.69
CA ASN A 649 26.60 8.98 -10.93
C ASN A 649 27.61 9.95 -10.28
N ARG A 650 28.84 9.48 -10.01
CA ARG A 650 29.94 10.28 -9.46
C ARG A 650 31.01 10.44 -10.54
N PRO A 651 31.43 11.68 -10.86
CA PRO A 651 32.41 11.93 -11.91
C PRO A 651 33.70 11.14 -11.73
N GLY A 652 34.09 10.39 -12.77
CA GLY A 652 35.35 9.65 -12.83
C GLY A 652 35.44 8.72 -14.04
N GLY A 653 36.55 8.77 -14.79
CA GLY A 653 36.69 8.00 -16.03
C GLY A 653 35.82 8.53 -17.16
N ASP A 654 35.44 7.64 -18.10
CA ASP A 654 34.54 7.96 -19.20
C ASP A 654 33.08 8.03 -18.74
N ALA A 655 32.35 9.01 -19.29
CA ALA A 655 30.91 9.20 -19.12
C ALA A 655 30.11 8.72 -20.33
N ARG A 656 28.89 8.24 -20.07
CA ARG A 656 27.85 7.84 -21.03
C ARG A 656 26.45 8.21 -20.53
N ARG A 657 25.41 7.97 -21.32
CA ARG A 657 24.03 8.42 -21.03
C ARG A 657 24.01 9.93 -20.80
N LEU A 658 24.56 10.65 -21.77
CA LEU A 658 24.94 12.07 -21.70
C LEU A 658 23.75 13.01 -21.85
N PHE A 659 22.64 12.53 -22.39
CA PHE A 659 21.46 13.33 -22.70
C PHE A 659 20.30 13.05 -21.73
N ASP A 660 19.47 14.07 -21.56
CA ASP A 660 18.16 14.02 -20.89
C ASP A 660 17.15 14.82 -21.73
N GLU A 661 15.85 14.67 -21.45
CA GLU A 661 14.79 15.47 -22.06
C GLU A 661 14.31 16.58 -21.11
N SER A 662 14.15 17.80 -21.63
CA SER A 662 13.57 18.93 -20.88
C SER A 662 12.34 19.45 -21.60
N GLN A 663 11.22 19.59 -20.88
CA GLN A 663 9.91 19.88 -21.45
C GLN A 663 9.30 21.18 -20.90
N ALA A 664 8.50 21.86 -21.72
CA ALA A 664 7.69 22.99 -21.29
C ALA A 664 6.40 23.14 -22.11
N LEU A 665 5.32 23.52 -21.44
CA LEU A 665 4.14 24.11 -22.08
C LEU A 665 4.39 25.60 -22.33
N LEU A 666 3.99 26.08 -23.50
CA LEU A 666 4.09 27.47 -23.90
C LEU A 666 2.76 28.18 -23.60
N ALA A 667 2.84 29.45 -23.20
CA ALA A 667 1.64 30.25 -22.89
C ALA A 667 0.73 30.49 -24.10
N ASN A 668 1.27 30.39 -25.33
CA ASN A 668 0.58 30.62 -26.58
C ASN A 668 0.75 29.41 -27.52
N SER A 669 -0.25 29.21 -28.38
CA SER A 669 -0.10 28.37 -29.58
C SER A 669 0.57 29.16 -30.71
N TYR A 670 1.49 28.52 -31.40
CA TYR A 670 2.22 29.03 -32.54
C TYR A 670 1.83 28.23 -33.80
N PRO A 671 1.58 28.90 -34.93
CA PRO A 671 1.24 28.21 -36.18
C PRO A 671 2.45 27.50 -36.79
N ALA A 672 2.18 26.57 -37.72
CA ALA A 672 3.21 26.04 -38.61
C ALA A 672 3.94 27.17 -39.36
N GLY A 673 5.24 27.01 -39.59
CA GLY A 673 6.13 28.01 -40.16
C GLY A 673 6.81 28.91 -39.12
N THR A 674 6.48 28.76 -37.84
CA THR A 674 7.15 29.51 -36.76
C THR A 674 8.59 29.04 -36.60
N LYS A 675 9.53 29.99 -36.50
CA LYS A 675 10.93 29.70 -36.24
C LYS A 675 11.19 29.66 -34.74
N PHE A 676 11.46 28.48 -34.20
CA PHE A 676 11.86 28.31 -32.81
C PHE A 676 13.38 28.30 -32.71
N LYS A 677 13.94 29.19 -31.89
CA LYS A 677 15.38 29.31 -31.70
C LYS A 677 15.73 29.14 -30.23
N LEU A 678 16.56 28.13 -29.93
CA LEU A 678 17.21 27.91 -28.64
C LEU A 678 18.58 28.60 -28.67
N GLN A 679 18.76 29.63 -27.87
CA GLN A 679 19.95 30.49 -27.88
C GLN A 679 20.56 30.59 -26.49
N ARG A 680 21.90 30.55 -26.43
CA ARG A 680 22.65 30.82 -25.20
C ARG A 680 22.84 32.32 -25.03
N ASP A 681 22.05 32.93 -24.15
CA ASP A 681 22.15 34.35 -23.79
C ASP A 681 23.03 34.57 -22.54
N SER A 682 23.23 35.84 -22.14
CA SER A 682 24.12 36.19 -21.01
C SER A 682 23.70 35.61 -19.66
N GLY A 683 22.43 35.21 -19.51
CA GLY A 683 21.91 34.55 -18.32
C GLY A 683 21.82 33.03 -18.44
N ASP A 684 22.31 32.44 -19.52
CA ASP A 684 22.35 31.00 -19.76
C ASP A 684 23.76 30.51 -19.41
N THR A 685 23.91 30.04 -18.17
CA THR A 685 25.20 29.95 -17.47
C THR A 685 25.89 28.59 -17.54
N ALA A 686 25.32 27.57 -18.17
CA ALA A 686 26.01 26.29 -18.31
C ALA A 686 27.29 26.47 -19.13
N GLN A 687 28.34 25.70 -18.81
CA GLN A 687 29.61 25.79 -19.53
C GLN A 687 29.42 25.53 -21.04
N PHE A 688 28.57 24.57 -21.37
CA PHE A 688 28.14 24.25 -22.72
C PHE A 688 26.69 23.78 -22.72
N TYR A 689 26.10 23.78 -23.92
CA TYR A 689 24.79 23.19 -24.19
C TYR A 689 24.94 22.31 -25.43
N VAL A 690 24.60 21.04 -25.36
CA VAL A 690 24.47 20.19 -26.54
C VAL A 690 22.98 19.99 -26.80
N ILE A 691 22.53 20.41 -27.98
CA ILE A 691 21.14 20.28 -28.43
C ILE A 691 21.12 19.21 -29.50
N ASP A 692 20.38 18.14 -29.23
CA ASP A 692 20.23 16.99 -30.12
C ASP A 692 19.01 17.14 -31.02
N LEU A 693 17.83 17.22 -30.40
CA LEU A 693 16.57 17.34 -31.12
C LEU A 693 15.54 18.14 -30.33
N VAL A 694 14.49 18.52 -31.04
CA VAL A 694 13.32 19.20 -30.48
C VAL A 694 12.05 18.49 -30.93
N ASP A 695 11.19 18.10 -29.99
CA ASP A 695 9.82 17.67 -30.29
C ASP A 695 8.86 18.85 -30.08
N LEU A 696 8.03 19.15 -31.10
CA LEU A 696 6.96 20.15 -31.02
C LEU A 696 5.60 19.47 -31.14
N GLU A 697 4.70 19.76 -30.19
CA GLU A 697 3.36 19.19 -30.11
C GLU A 697 2.30 20.28 -29.94
N GLN A 698 1.12 20.10 -30.51
CA GLN A 698 -0.06 20.89 -30.17
C GLN A 698 -0.84 20.15 -29.07
N VAL A 699 -0.46 20.41 -27.83
CA VAL A 699 -1.07 19.79 -26.65
C VAL A 699 -2.49 20.31 -26.46
N ALA A 700 -3.42 19.38 -26.27
CA ALA A 700 -4.82 19.70 -26.00
C ALA A 700 -4.99 20.42 -24.63
N PRO A 701 -6.09 21.16 -24.44
CA PRO A 701 -6.53 21.57 -23.11
C PRO A 701 -6.71 20.36 -22.17
N ALA A 702 -6.64 20.59 -20.86
CA ALA A 702 -6.91 19.55 -19.87
C ALA A 702 -8.29 18.92 -20.08
N ALA A 703 -8.33 17.59 -20.12
CA ALA A 703 -9.59 16.87 -20.21
C ALA A 703 -10.45 17.14 -18.97
N GLN A 704 -11.77 17.18 -19.16
CA GLN A 704 -12.71 17.40 -18.06
C GLN A 704 -12.91 16.10 -17.29
N LYS A 705 -13.07 16.22 -15.97
CA LYS A 705 -13.39 15.07 -15.10
C LYS A 705 -14.68 14.39 -15.57
N PRO A 706 -14.68 13.09 -15.89
CA PRO A 706 -15.91 12.34 -16.14
C PRO A 706 -16.87 12.43 -14.95
N ALA A 707 -18.18 12.46 -15.23
CA ALA A 707 -19.19 12.64 -14.19
C ALA A 707 -19.12 11.54 -13.13
N GLU A 708 -18.83 10.31 -13.57
CA GLU A 708 -18.75 9.10 -12.76
C GLU A 708 -17.47 9.00 -11.91
N CYS A 709 -16.36 9.64 -12.29
CA CYS A 709 -15.10 9.52 -11.55
C CYS A 709 -15.03 10.44 -10.34
N VAL A 710 -14.31 10.00 -9.30
CA VAL A 710 -14.03 10.78 -8.09
C VAL A 710 -12.59 11.25 -8.08
N SER A 711 -12.36 12.53 -7.76
CA SER A 711 -11.02 13.12 -7.83
C SER A 711 -10.18 12.84 -6.60
N ILE A 712 -8.88 12.60 -6.80
CA ILE A 712 -7.90 12.46 -5.69
C ILE A 712 -7.87 13.67 -4.75
N THR A 713 -8.29 14.87 -5.20
CA THR A 713 -8.38 16.06 -4.34
C THR A 713 -9.46 15.94 -3.28
N GLN A 714 -10.49 15.12 -3.50
CA GLN A 714 -11.49 14.80 -2.49
C GLN A 714 -10.93 13.88 -1.39
N TYR A 715 -9.81 13.22 -1.66
CA TYR A 715 -9.05 12.42 -0.71
C TYR A 715 -7.87 13.20 -0.11
N GLY A 716 -7.78 14.51 -0.33
CA GLY A 716 -6.78 15.40 0.29
C GLY A 716 -5.55 15.69 -0.56
N ALA A 717 -5.46 15.17 -1.79
CA ALA A 717 -4.34 15.51 -2.68
C ALA A 717 -4.39 17.00 -3.07
N THR A 718 -3.23 17.65 -3.13
CA THR A 718 -3.12 19.06 -3.50
C THR A 718 -2.11 19.24 -4.61
N ALA A 719 -2.55 19.71 -5.77
CA ALA A 719 -1.66 19.91 -6.90
C ALA A 719 -0.61 21.00 -6.61
N ASN A 720 0.62 20.76 -7.07
CA ASN A 720 1.71 21.73 -7.15
C ASN A 720 2.19 22.31 -5.80
N ASP A 721 2.02 21.59 -4.69
CA ASP A 721 2.41 22.06 -3.35
C ASP A 721 3.65 21.35 -2.75
N GLN A 722 4.18 20.33 -3.43
CA GLN A 722 5.31 19.48 -3.01
C GLN A 722 5.04 18.56 -1.80
N THR A 723 3.83 18.59 -1.24
CA THR A 723 3.39 17.66 -0.20
C THR A 723 3.21 16.28 -0.81
N ASP A 724 3.55 15.21 -0.07
CA ASP A 724 3.35 13.84 -0.53
C ASP A 724 1.85 13.50 -0.59
N ASP A 725 1.34 13.25 -1.80
CA ASP A 725 -0.05 12.92 -2.11
C ASP A 725 -0.32 11.40 -2.09
N THR A 726 0.68 10.58 -1.74
CA THR A 726 0.57 9.12 -1.86
C THR A 726 -0.63 8.55 -1.09
N ASP A 727 -0.89 9.02 0.13
CA ASP A 727 -2.04 8.55 0.92
C ASP A 727 -3.38 8.86 0.25
N ALA A 728 -3.51 10.08 -0.30
CA ALA A 728 -4.72 10.49 -1.02
C ALA A 728 -4.94 9.63 -2.29
N LEU A 729 -3.88 9.39 -3.06
CA LEU A 729 -3.92 8.54 -4.24
C LEU A 729 -4.25 7.08 -3.86
N GLN A 730 -3.60 6.53 -2.84
CA GLN A 730 -3.83 5.17 -2.36
C GLN A 730 -5.27 4.98 -1.90
N ARG A 731 -5.84 5.91 -1.13
CA ARG A 731 -7.23 5.83 -0.67
C ARG A 731 -8.23 5.91 -1.82
N ALA A 732 -8.01 6.77 -2.81
CA ALA A 732 -8.86 6.84 -3.99
C ALA A 732 -8.83 5.53 -4.80
N VAL A 733 -7.64 4.97 -5.01
CA VAL A 733 -7.46 3.70 -5.74
C VAL A 733 -8.06 2.53 -4.96
N THR A 734 -7.91 2.49 -3.63
CA THR A 734 -8.54 1.48 -2.79
C THR A 734 -10.07 1.59 -2.82
N ALA A 735 -10.63 2.80 -2.80
CA ALA A 735 -12.08 2.99 -2.92
C ALA A 735 -12.62 2.43 -4.25
N ASP A 736 -11.93 2.70 -5.36
CA ASP A 736 -12.31 2.17 -6.67
C ASP A 736 -12.19 0.64 -6.73
N GLN A 737 -11.08 0.10 -6.24
CA GLN A 737 -10.87 -1.34 -6.12
C GLN A 737 -11.94 -2.06 -5.29
N ASN A 738 -12.46 -1.41 -4.24
CA ASN A 738 -13.53 -1.92 -3.40
C ASN A 738 -14.93 -1.73 -4.02
N GLY A 739 -15.04 -1.06 -5.18
CA GLY A 739 -16.29 -0.74 -5.83
C GLY A 739 -17.07 0.41 -5.17
N GLU A 740 -16.39 1.23 -4.36
CA GLU A 740 -16.99 2.37 -3.65
C GLU A 740 -17.16 3.59 -4.57
N ILE A 741 -16.27 3.71 -5.56
CA ILE A 741 -16.34 4.68 -6.64
C ILE A 741 -16.18 3.94 -7.99
N PRO A 742 -16.66 4.50 -9.11
CA PRO A 742 -16.55 3.85 -10.44
C PRO A 742 -15.19 4.05 -11.14
N CYS A 743 -14.46 5.11 -10.78
CA CYS A 743 -13.12 5.40 -11.28
C CYS A 743 -12.44 6.52 -10.48
N VAL A 744 -11.10 6.49 -10.47
CA VAL A 744 -10.23 7.53 -9.94
C VAL A 744 -9.94 8.58 -11.01
N TRP A 745 -10.08 9.86 -10.66
CA TRP A 745 -9.68 11.00 -11.47
C TRP A 745 -8.49 11.76 -10.90
N ILE A 746 -7.42 11.89 -11.69
CA ILE A 746 -6.27 12.73 -11.40
C ILE A 746 -6.43 14.02 -12.21
N PRO A 747 -6.70 15.19 -11.58
CA PRO A 747 -6.91 16.43 -12.31
C PRO A 747 -5.60 16.98 -12.88
N GLU A 748 -5.67 18.10 -13.60
CA GLU A 748 -4.47 18.85 -14.00
C GLU A 748 -3.68 19.29 -12.76
N GLY A 749 -2.37 19.06 -12.78
CA GLY A 749 -1.47 19.33 -11.67
C GLY A 749 -0.31 18.35 -11.59
N ARG A 750 0.70 18.73 -10.82
CA ARG A 750 1.78 17.86 -10.37
C ARG A 750 1.48 17.36 -8.96
N PHE A 751 1.51 16.06 -8.75
CA PHE A 751 1.23 15.40 -7.47
C PHE A 751 2.43 14.57 -7.06
N ARG A 752 2.87 14.70 -5.82
CA ARG A 752 4.05 14.00 -5.36
C ARG A 752 3.65 12.60 -4.88
N GLN A 753 4.39 11.59 -5.30
CA GLN A 753 4.18 10.19 -4.92
C GLN A 753 5.50 9.58 -4.47
N GLU A 754 5.58 9.20 -3.19
CA GLU A 754 6.78 8.62 -2.56
C GLU A 754 6.56 7.20 -2.03
N LYS A 755 5.39 6.57 -2.28
CA LYS A 755 5.20 5.12 -2.13
C LYS A 755 4.50 4.50 -3.34
N LYS A 756 4.78 3.23 -3.62
CA LYS A 756 4.10 2.46 -4.66
C LYS A 756 2.61 2.32 -4.32
N ILE A 757 1.71 2.56 -5.28
CA ILE A 757 0.29 2.28 -5.09
C ILE A 757 0.05 0.78 -5.31
N LEU A 758 -0.49 0.11 -4.29
CA LEU A 758 -0.69 -1.34 -4.25
C LEU A 758 -1.88 -1.70 -3.35
N THR A 759 -2.30 -2.96 -3.33
CA THR A 759 -3.37 -3.40 -2.41
C THR A 759 -2.83 -3.55 -0.98
N VAL A 760 -3.34 -2.75 -0.05
CA VAL A 760 -2.97 -2.83 1.38
C VAL A 760 -3.60 -4.08 2.01
N PHE A 761 -2.78 -5.07 2.38
CA PHE A 761 -3.20 -6.29 3.08
C PHE A 761 -2.69 -6.30 4.53
N ASN A 762 -3.62 -6.34 5.50
CA ASN A 762 -3.32 -6.46 6.95
C ASN A 762 -2.95 -7.89 7.36
N SER A 763 -1.95 -8.51 6.71
CA SER A 763 -1.48 -9.86 7.06
C SER A 763 0.01 -9.95 7.45
N GLY A 764 0.67 -8.81 7.64
CA GLY A 764 1.98 -8.76 8.33
C GLY A 764 3.16 -9.39 7.58
N GLY A 765 3.21 -9.28 6.24
CA GLY A 765 4.38 -9.77 5.50
C GLY A 765 4.51 -9.38 4.03
N ASP A 766 3.44 -9.40 3.24
CA ASP A 766 3.57 -9.34 1.77
C ASP A 766 3.12 -8.00 1.19
N ASN A 767 4.08 -7.11 0.91
CA ASN A 767 3.86 -5.78 0.33
C ASN A 767 3.95 -5.77 -1.21
N GLN A 768 3.54 -6.85 -1.86
CA GLN A 768 3.66 -7.06 -3.33
C GLN A 768 2.35 -7.56 -3.97
N VAL A 769 1.23 -7.14 -3.41
CA VAL A 769 -0.10 -7.44 -3.96
C VAL A 769 -0.58 -6.25 -4.78
N GLY A 770 -0.56 -6.40 -6.11
CA GLY A 770 -0.98 -5.34 -7.02
C GLY A 770 -2.46 -5.00 -6.90
N ILE A 771 -2.81 -3.82 -7.42
CA ILE A 771 -4.19 -3.35 -7.54
C ILE A 771 -4.95 -4.17 -8.58
N ARG A 772 -6.27 -4.22 -8.43
CA ARG A 772 -7.14 -5.01 -9.31
C ARG A 772 -8.50 -4.35 -9.51
N ASN A 773 -9.08 -4.52 -10.69
CA ASN A 773 -10.39 -3.96 -11.04
C ASN A 773 -10.46 -2.43 -10.87
N VAL A 774 -9.34 -1.74 -11.10
CA VAL A 774 -9.24 -0.28 -10.92
C VAL A 774 -9.29 0.44 -12.26
N THR A 775 -9.98 1.57 -12.35
CA THR A 775 -9.93 2.53 -13.45
C THR A 775 -9.38 3.87 -12.98
N ILE A 776 -8.21 4.26 -13.49
CA ILE A 776 -7.52 5.52 -13.20
C ILE A 776 -7.46 6.35 -14.49
N ARG A 777 -7.93 7.59 -14.44
CA ARG A 777 -7.91 8.52 -15.58
C ARG A 777 -7.31 9.87 -15.19
N GLY A 778 -6.44 10.41 -16.02
CA GLY A 778 -5.90 11.76 -15.89
C GLY A 778 -6.48 12.75 -16.88
N ALA A 779 -6.06 14.00 -16.76
CA ALA A 779 -6.44 15.11 -17.64
C ALA A 779 -5.59 15.18 -18.94
N GLY A 780 -4.70 14.22 -19.17
CA GLY A 780 -3.72 14.17 -20.26
C GLY A 780 -2.28 14.06 -19.72
N MET A 781 -1.38 13.39 -20.46
CA MET A 781 0.03 13.19 -20.04
C MET A 781 0.74 14.50 -19.64
N TRP A 782 0.52 15.57 -20.40
CA TRP A 782 1.08 16.90 -20.15
C TRP A 782 0.43 17.62 -18.95
N ARG A 783 -0.69 17.11 -18.44
CA ARG A 783 -1.59 17.80 -17.51
C ARG A 783 -1.60 17.16 -16.14
N SER A 784 -1.66 15.83 -16.06
CA SER A 784 -1.73 15.07 -14.80
C SER A 784 -0.44 14.31 -14.57
N GLN A 785 0.43 14.85 -13.72
CA GLN A 785 1.79 14.35 -13.54
C GLN A 785 1.99 13.87 -12.11
N LEU A 786 2.36 12.60 -11.96
CA LEU A 786 2.84 12.03 -10.71
C LEU A 786 4.37 12.12 -10.71
N PHE A 787 4.99 12.51 -9.60
CA PHE A 787 6.44 12.58 -9.51
C PHE A 787 6.99 12.17 -8.15
N SER A 788 8.21 11.64 -8.12
CA SER A 788 8.95 11.34 -6.89
C SER A 788 10.17 12.25 -6.75
N LEU A 789 10.53 12.63 -5.52
CA LEU A 789 11.78 13.35 -5.22
C LEU A 789 12.84 12.45 -4.57
N ILE A 790 12.41 11.34 -3.98
CA ILE A 790 13.26 10.41 -3.22
C ILE A 790 13.65 9.26 -4.13
N GLN A 791 14.95 9.08 -4.33
CA GLN A 791 15.46 7.92 -5.08
C GLN A 791 15.04 6.63 -4.37
N PRO A 792 14.66 5.56 -5.09
CA PRO A 792 14.16 4.34 -4.47
C PRO A 792 15.12 3.76 -3.43
N GLN A 793 16.43 3.75 -3.71
CA GLN A 793 17.46 3.26 -2.77
C GLN A 793 17.64 4.13 -1.51
N ASP A 794 17.17 5.37 -1.53
CA ASP A 794 17.28 6.34 -0.42
C ASP A 794 15.97 6.46 0.38
N ALA A 795 14.92 5.70 0.04
CA ALA A 795 13.63 5.81 0.70
C ALA A 795 13.63 5.07 2.05
N ASP A 796 13.46 5.82 3.15
CA ASP A 796 13.44 5.31 4.54
C ASP A 796 12.45 4.16 4.78
N THR A 797 11.37 4.09 3.99
CA THR A 797 10.41 2.97 4.00
C THR A 797 9.92 2.66 2.58
N ILE A 798 10.61 1.78 1.87
CA ILE A 798 10.09 1.21 0.62
C ILE A 798 8.94 0.26 0.96
N ASN A 799 7.74 0.56 0.47
CA ASN A 799 6.59 -0.33 0.61
C ASN A 799 6.52 -1.41 -0.49
N HIS A 800 7.47 -1.42 -1.44
CA HIS A 800 7.59 -2.45 -2.47
C HIS A 800 9.08 -2.78 -2.76
N PRO A 801 9.69 -3.74 -2.05
CA PRO A 801 11.13 -3.83 -1.85
C PRO A 801 11.94 -4.24 -3.07
N HIS A 802 11.35 -4.64 -4.21
CA HIS A 802 12.09 -4.89 -5.47
C HIS A 802 11.74 -3.90 -6.60
N GLU A 803 10.79 -2.99 -6.38
CA GLU A 803 10.21 -2.18 -7.46
C GLU A 803 10.05 -0.71 -7.07
N GLY A 804 10.53 -0.35 -5.88
CA GLY A 804 10.72 1.03 -5.41
C GLY A 804 9.44 1.71 -4.93
N ASN A 805 9.48 3.04 -4.94
CA ASN A 805 8.62 3.91 -4.14
C ASN A 805 7.66 4.77 -4.98
N PHE A 806 7.52 4.55 -6.29
CA PHE A 806 6.59 5.32 -7.12
C PHE A 806 5.89 4.44 -8.15
N GLY A 807 4.84 4.96 -8.76
CA GLY A 807 4.03 4.24 -9.75
C GLY A 807 3.06 3.23 -9.13
N PHE A 808 2.70 2.20 -9.90
CA PHE A 808 1.61 1.27 -9.54
C PHE A 808 2.05 -0.19 -9.66
N ASP A 809 1.67 -0.99 -8.67
CA ASP A 809 1.69 -2.45 -8.74
C ASP A 809 0.32 -2.94 -9.20
N VAL A 810 0.25 -3.79 -10.23
CA VAL A 810 -0.98 -4.19 -10.93
C VAL A 810 -1.09 -5.70 -11.02
N ASP A 811 -2.22 -6.25 -10.55
CA ASP A 811 -2.49 -7.69 -10.52
C ASP A 811 -3.51 -8.14 -11.58
N ASP A 812 -4.57 -7.36 -11.85
CA ASP A 812 -5.66 -7.79 -12.76
C ASP A 812 -6.60 -6.65 -13.19
N ASN A 813 -7.22 -6.76 -14.36
CA ASN A 813 -8.35 -5.95 -14.82
C ASN A 813 -8.24 -4.44 -14.50
N THR A 814 -7.07 -3.85 -14.71
CA THR A 814 -6.81 -2.45 -14.36
C THR A 814 -6.71 -1.59 -15.61
N GLN A 815 -7.33 -0.42 -15.59
CA GLN A 815 -7.30 0.56 -16.67
C GLN A 815 -6.57 1.81 -16.16
N ILE A 816 -5.48 2.22 -16.82
CA ILE A 816 -4.77 3.46 -16.48
C ILE A 816 -4.65 4.30 -17.75
N SER A 817 -5.11 5.55 -17.71
CA SER A 817 -4.99 6.42 -18.87
C SER A 817 -4.66 7.89 -18.58
N ASP A 818 -4.01 8.52 -19.55
CA ASP A 818 -3.88 9.98 -19.67
C ASP A 818 -3.14 10.66 -18.50
N ILE A 819 -2.08 10.01 -18.01
CA ILE A 819 -1.21 10.50 -16.93
C ILE A 819 0.27 10.44 -17.32
N ALA A 820 1.11 11.16 -16.57
CA ALA A 820 2.56 10.97 -16.57
C ALA A 820 3.07 10.50 -15.21
N ILE A 821 4.14 9.71 -15.20
CA ILE A 821 4.85 9.20 -14.02
C ILE A 821 6.33 9.54 -14.19
N PHE A 822 6.83 10.49 -13.40
CA PHE A 822 8.22 10.91 -13.41
C PHE A 822 8.94 10.37 -12.17
N GLY A 823 9.77 9.36 -12.37
CA GLY A 823 10.58 8.76 -11.34
C GLY A 823 11.69 9.70 -10.85
N SER A 824 12.42 9.22 -9.86
CA SER A 824 13.54 9.93 -9.22
C SER A 824 14.90 9.28 -9.52
N GLY A 825 14.94 8.25 -10.37
CA GLY A 825 16.11 7.42 -10.63
C GLY A 825 17.28 8.20 -11.23
N ARG A 826 18.50 7.81 -10.83
CA ARG A 826 19.76 8.43 -11.30
C ARG A 826 20.79 7.43 -11.82
N ILE A 827 20.59 6.16 -11.51
CA ILE A 827 21.50 5.05 -11.80
C ILE A 827 20.63 3.78 -11.89
N ARG A 828 21.11 2.76 -12.61
CA ARG A 828 20.46 1.45 -12.72
C ARG A 828 20.62 0.64 -11.42
N GLY A 829 19.78 0.96 -10.43
CA GLY A 829 19.87 0.40 -9.08
C GLY A 829 21.07 0.94 -8.30
N GLY A 830 20.90 1.34 -7.03
CA GLY A 830 21.96 1.98 -6.25
C GLY A 830 23.19 1.10 -5.96
N ASP A 831 24.23 1.68 -5.34
CA ASP A 831 25.46 0.97 -4.94
C ASP A 831 25.16 -0.39 -4.27
N GLY A 832 25.80 -1.46 -4.73
CA GLY A 832 25.62 -2.81 -4.18
C GLY A 832 24.35 -3.54 -4.63
N GLY A 833 23.70 -3.08 -5.70
CA GLY A 833 22.50 -3.71 -6.26
C GLY A 833 21.20 -3.26 -5.58
N ALA A 834 21.19 -2.04 -5.03
CA ALA A 834 20.00 -1.46 -4.43
C ALA A 834 18.94 -1.13 -5.49
N GLU A 835 17.69 -0.95 -5.07
CA GLU A 835 16.55 -0.88 -5.98
C GLU A 835 16.52 0.39 -6.84
N GLY A 836 16.11 0.26 -8.11
CA GLY A 836 16.07 1.37 -9.08
C GLY A 836 14.69 1.98 -9.35
N GLY A 837 13.61 1.35 -8.85
CA GLY A 837 12.23 1.81 -9.02
C GLY A 837 11.62 1.53 -10.40
N VAL A 838 10.42 0.96 -10.43
CA VAL A 838 9.70 0.60 -11.66
C VAL A 838 8.45 1.47 -11.81
N GLY A 839 8.15 1.98 -13.00
CA GLY A 839 6.94 2.79 -13.23
C GLY A 839 5.66 1.99 -13.01
N LEU A 840 5.53 0.84 -13.68
CA LEU A 840 4.42 -0.10 -13.50
C LEU A 840 4.96 -1.53 -13.37
N ASN A 841 4.53 -2.27 -12.35
CA ASN A 841 4.97 -3.65 -12.14
C ASN A 841 3.81 -4.55 -11.70
N GLY A 842 4.02 -5.86 -11.69
CA GLY A 842 3.04 -6.82 -11.17
C GLY A 842 2.69 -7.92 -12.15
N ARG A 843 1.58 -8.63 -11.89
CA ARG A 843 1.12 -9.78 -12.69
C ARG A 843 0.28 -9.36 -13.90
N PHE A 844 -0.37 -8.20 -13.81
CA PHE A 844 -1.27 -7.58 -14.81
C PHE A 844 -2.54 -8.38 -15.15
N GLY A 845 -2.52 -9.70 -15.08
CA GLY A 845 -3.69 -10.54 -15.25
C GLY A 845 -4.36 -10.36 -16.61
N LYS A 846 -5.68 -10.29 -16.62
CA LYS A 846 -6.52 -10.18 -17.81
C LYS A 846 -7.14 -8.81 -17.92
N ASN A 847 -7.48 -8.42 -19.15
CA ASN A 847 -8.21 -7.19 -19.47
C ASN A 847 -7.52 -5.89 -19.03
N THR A 848 -6.30 -5.92 -18.51
CA THR A 848 -5.58 -4.71 -18.13
C THR A 848 -5.17 -3.92 -19.37
N LYS A 849 -5.44 -2.61 -19.36
CA LYS A 849 -5.05 -1.69 -20.44
C LYS A 849 -4.41 -0.44 -19.86
N VAL A 850 -3.30 -0.04 -20.47
CA VAL A 850 -2.59 1.19 -20.11
C VAL A 850 -2.48 2.02 -21.38
N THR A 851 -3.11 3.19 -21.39
CA THR A 851 -3.27 3.99 -22.61
C THR A 851 -2.90 5.44 -22.40
N ASN A 852 -2.08 6.01 -23.29
CA ASN A 852 -1.61 7.39 -23.17
C ASN A 852 -0.91 7.68 -21.82
N VAL A 853 0.05 6.83 -21.44
CA VAL A 853 0.88 7.04 -20.23
C VAL A 853 2.32 7.40 -20.58
N TRP A 854 2.83 8.48 -19.99
CA TRP A 854 4.20 8.95 -20.15
C TRP A 854 5.02 8.58 -18.91
N ILE A 855 6.10 7.81 -19.06
CA ILE A 855 6.99 7.42 -17.96
C ILE A 855 8.42 7.90 -18.23
N GLU A 856 9.04 8.58 -17.26
CA GLU A 856 10.45 8.99 -17.31
C GLU A 856 11.20 8.69 -16.01
N HIS A 857 12.52 8.61 -16.11
CA HIS A 857 13.44 8.54 -14.96
C HIS A 857 13.14 7.41 -13.96
N ALA A 858 12.55 6.33 -14.46
CA ALA A 858 12.41 5.06 -13.76
C ALA A 858 13.57 4.13 -14.14
N ASN A 859 13.86 3.12 -13.32
CA ASN A 859 14.75 2.05 -13.76
C ASN A 859 14.11 1.30 -14.92
N VAL A 860 12.93 0.72 -14.70
CA VAL A 860 12.13 0.09 -15.77
C VAL A 860 10.84 0.87 -15.94
N GLY A 861 10.40 1.07 -17.18
CA GLY A 861 9.09 1.66 -17.46
C GLY A 861 7.95 0.76 -16.99
N VAL A 862 7.88 -0.45 -17.55
CA VAL A 862 6.88 -1.48 -17.21
C VAL A 862 7.51 -2.87 -17.13
N TRP A 863 7.32 -3.56 -16.00
CA TRP A 863 7.72 -4.95 -15.81
C TRP A 863 6.50 -5.86 -15.63
N VAL A 864 6.13 -6.61 -16.67
CA VAL A 864 4.93 -7.46 -16.69
C VAL A 864 5.28 -8.90 -16.35
N GLY A 865 4.94 -9.31 -15.14
CA GLY A 865 5.10 -10.67 -14.64
C GLY A 865 5.75 -10.70 -13.26
N ARG A 866 5.50 -11.78 -12.55
CA ARG A 866 6.17 -12.13 -11.29
C ARG A 866 6.47 -13.61 -11.29
N ASP A 867 7.53 -14.01 -10.61
CA ASP A 867 7.86 -15.41 -10.45
C ASP A 867 6.75 -16.18 -9.74
N TYR A 868 6.47 -17.41 -10.16
CA TYR A 868 5.42 -18.23 -9.54
C TYR A 868 5.64 -18.46 -8.03
N ALA A 869 6.90 -18.54 -7.59
CA ALA A 869 7.25 -18.66 -6.18
C ALA A 869 6.81 -17.43 -5.35
N ASN A 870 6.63 -16.27 -6.00
CA ASN A 870 6.08 -15.07 -5.39
C ASN A 870 4.55 -15.16 -5.34
N LEU A 871 4.01 -15.46 -4.16
CA LEU A 871 2.58 -15.66 -3.90
C LEU A 871 1.88 -16.63 -4.89
N PRO A 872 2.15 -17.94 -4.80
CA PRO A 872 1.62 -18.95 -5.73
C PRO A 872 0.09 -18.93 -5.90
N ASP A 873 -0.64 -18.64 -4.82
CA ASP A 873 -2.11 -18.56 -4.81
C ASP A 873 -2.67 -17.41 -5.65
N ARG A 874 -1.80 -16.46 -6.05
CA ARG A 874 -2.15 -15.31 -6.88
C ARG A 874 -1.57 -15.42 -8.30
N TRP A 875 -1.09 -16.58 -8.72
CA TRP A 875 -0.61 -16.81 -10.09
C TRP A 875 -1.68 -16.40 -11.13
N ASN A 876 -1.40 -15.33 -11.87
CA ASN A 876 -2.30 -14.77 -12.88
C ASN A 876 -1.48 -14.03 -13.94
N PRO A 877 -0.77 -14.73 -14.84
CA PRO A 877 0.10 -14.09 -15.81
C PRO A 877 -0.69 -13.18 -16.76
N GLY A 878 -0.02 -12.17 -17.31
CA GLY A 878 -0.59 -11.25 -18.28
C GLY A 878 -1.22 -11.97 -19.48
N ASP A 879 -2.49 -11.73 -19.77
CA ASP A 879 -3.21 -12.34 -20.89
C ASP A 879 -4.16 -11.34 -21.55
N GLY A 880 -3.86 -10.99 -22.81
CA GLY A 880 -4.66 -10.02 -23.56
C GLY A 880 -4.43 -8.56 -23.14
N LEU A 881 -3.23 -8.23 -22.65
CA LEU A 881 -2.89 -6.87 -22.23
C LEU A 881 -2.79 -5.91 -23.42
N LEU A 882 -3.11 -4.64 -23.19
CA LEU A 882 -2.90 -3.57 -24.17
C LEU A 882 -2.15 -2.39 -23.54
N PHE A 883 -0.95 -2.14 -24.04
CA PHE A 883 -0.23 -0.89 -23.82
C PHE A 883 -0.30 -0.08 -25.11
N SER A 884 -0.89 1.12 -25.09
CA SER A 884 -1.00 1.92 -26.31
C SER A 884 -0.80 3.41 -26.10
N GLY A 885 -0.17 4.09 -27.06
CA GLY A 885 0.15 5.51 -26.90
C GLY A 885 1.12 5.75 -25.75
N MET A 886 1.97 4.78 -25.39
CA MET A 886 2.95 4.96 -24.32
C MET A 886 4.05 5.92 -24.79
N ARG A 887 4.54 6.76 -23.88
CA ARG A 887 5.77 7.54 -24.06
C ARG A 887 6.74 7.15 -22.96
N ILE A 888 7.74 6.32 -23.24
CA ILE A 888 8.73 5.90 -22.24
C ILE A 888 10.09 6.50 -22.58
N ARG A 889 10.62 7.34 -21.67
CA ARG A 889 11.86 8.10 -21.88
C ARG A 889 12.85 7.89 -20.76
N ASP A 890 14.13 7.95 -21.11
CA ASP A 890 15.25 8.16 -20.18
C ASP A 890 15.29 7.15 -19.01
N THR A 891 14.90 5.90 -19.26
CA THR A 891 14.94 4.81 -18.26
C THR A 891 16.36 4.27 -18.09
N TYR A 892 16.63 3.63 -16.94
CA TYR A 892 17.95 3.03 -16.65
C TYR A 892 18.08 1.56 -17.04
N ALA A 893 16.96 0.93 -17.35
CA ALA A 893 16.81 -0.41 -17.88
C ALA A 893 15.67 -0.42 -18.93
N ASP A 894 14.93 -1.53 -19.03
CA ASP A 894 13.93 -1.78 -20.06
C ASP A 894 12.81 -0.72 -20.13
N GLY A 895 12.26 -0.54 -21.33
CA GLY A 895 11.02 0.22 -21.51
C GLY A 895 9.80 -0.59 -21.04
N ILE A 896 9.46 -1.66 -21.76
CA ILE A 896 8.42 -2.64 -21.37
C ILE A 896 8.95 -4.07 -21.56
N ASN A 897 8.91 -4.88 -20.50
CA ASN A 897 9.28 -6.29 -20.55
C ASN A 897 8.08 -7.20 -20.23
N PHE A 898 7.75 -8.10 -21.16
CA PHE A 898 6.76 -9.17 -20.99
C PHE A 898 7.43 -10.47 -20.55
N THR A 899 7.18 -10.89 -19.32
CA THR A 899 7.80 -12.07 -18.71
C THR A 899 6.78 -13.00 -18.03
N ASN A 900 7.27 -14.09 -17.42
CA ASN A 900 6.55 -15.06 -16.59
C ASN A 900 5.20 -15.54 -17.21
N GLY A 901 5.22 -15.94 -18.48
CA GLY A 901 4.05 -16.52 -19.14
C GLY A 901 3.05 -15.51 -19.69
N THR A 902 3.44 -14.24 -19.80
CA THR A 902 2.65 -13.20 -20.50
C THR A 902 2.32 -13.64 -21.93
N ARG A 903 1.05 -13.51 -22.32
CA ARG A 903 0.54 -14.00 -23.61
C ARG A 903 -0.54 -13.10 -24.21
N ASN A 904 -0.75 -13.24 -25.51
CA ASN A 904 -1.74 -12.50 -26.30
C ASN A 904 -1.70 -10.97 -26.09
N SER A 905 -0.56 -10.43 -25.64
CA SER A 905 -0.45 -9.06 -25.15
C SER A 905 0.23 -8.18 -26.18
N THR A 906 -0.16 -6.91 -26.22
CA THR A 906 0.23 -5.98 -27.29
C THR A 906 0.77 -4.68 -26.73
N VAL A 907 1.94 -4.25 -27.22
CA VAL A 907 2.39 -2.85 -27.18
C VAL A 907 2.18 -2.25 -28.56
N PHE A 908 1.35 -1.21 -28.63
CA PHE A 908 0.89 -0.62 -29.88
C PHE A 908 1.08 0.89 -29.91
N ASN A 909 1.48 1.45 -31.06
CA ASN A 909 1.48 2.90 -31.29
C ASN A 909 2.21 3.68 -30.18
N SER A 910 3.38 3.21 -29.76
CA SER A 910 4.10 3.75 -28.60
C SER A 910 5.52 4.22 -28.96
N SER A 911 5.99 5.22 -28.21
CA SER A 911 7.25 5.92 -28.41
C SER A 911 8.22 5.62 -27.27
N PHE A 912 9.44 5.21 -27.62
CA PHE A 912 10.53 4.92 -26.68
C PHE A 912 11.76 5.74 -27.06
N ARG A 913 12.39 6.40 -26.09
CA ARG A 913 13.66 7.10 -26.33
C ARG A 913 14.60 6.99 -25.12
N THR A 914 15.90 6.79 -25.36
CA THR A 914 16.91 6.72 -24.28
C THR A 914 16.61 5.65 -23.22
N THR A 915 16.18 4.45 -23.60
CA THR A 915 16.04 3.32 -22.66
C THR A 915 17.39 2.73 -22.29
N GLY A 916 17.52 2.23 -21.06
CA GLY A 916 18.79 1.72 -20.52
C GLY A 916 19.00 0.23 -20.54
N ASP A 917 18.09 -0.44 -21.22
CA ASP A 917 18.20 -1.79 -21.72
C ASP A 917 17.20 -1.90 -22.88
N ASP A 918 16.77 -3.12 -23.19
CA ASP A 918 15.76 -3.41 -24.20
C ASP A 918 14.55 -2.47 -24.11
N ALA A 919 14.31 -1.67 -25.16
CA ALA A 919 13.16 -0.77 -25.14
C ALA A 919 11.84 -1.56 -25.06
N LEU A 920 11.79 -2.71 -25.76
CA LEU A 920 10.71 -3.69 -25.69
C LEU A 920 11.29 -5.09 -25.61
N ALA A 921 10.86 -5.89 -24.63
CA ALA A 921 11.33 -7.25 -24.44
C ALA A 921 10.18 -8.24 -24.26
N VAL A 922 10.33 -9.43 -24.83
CA VAL A 922 9.66 -10.65 -24.36
C VAL A 922 10.73 -11.55 -23.76
N TRP A 923 10.64 -11.81 -22.46
CA TRP A 923 11.45 -12.82 -21.80
C TRP A 923 10.57 -14.00 -21.42
N ALA A 924 10.66 -15.12 -22.13
CA ALA A 924 9.92 -16.34 -21.79
C ALA A 924 10.53 -17.03 -20.56
N SER A 925 10.51 -16.36 -19.41
CA SER A 925 11.08 -16.85 -18.15
C SER A 925 10.55 -18.22 -17.77
N LYS A 926 11.43 -19.08 -17.23
CA LYS A 926 11.10 -20.42 -16.73
C LYS A 926 10.44 -20.42 -15.35
N TYR A 927 10.40 -19.28 -14.67
CA TYR A 927 9.84 -19.11 -13.32
C TYR A 927 8.31 -18.97 -13.35
N VAL A 928 7.66 -19.95 -13.97
CA VAL A 928 6.21 -20.05 -14.17
C VAL A 928 5.66 -21.26 -13.42
N LYS A 929 4.32 -21.36 -13.32
CA LYS A 929 3.67 -22.49 -12.63
C LYS A 929 3.88 -23.81 -13.35
N ASP A 930 3.69 -23.85 -14.67
CA ASP A 930 3.97 -25.01 -15.52
C ASP A 930 4.72 -24.59 -16.77
N GLN A 931 5.98 -25.02 -16.91
CA GLN A 931 6.83 -24.66 -18.05
C GLN A 931 6.33 -25.15 -19.41
N ASN A 932 5.36 -26.09 -19.45
CA ASN A 932 4.75 -26.55 -20.69
C ASN A 932 3.48 -25.76 -21.05
N ALA A 933 2.72 -25.29 -20.05
CA ALA A 933 1.44 -24.62 -20.23
C ALA A 933 1.54 -23.08 -20.18
N ASP A 934 2.55 -22.57 -19.48
CA ASP A 934 2.76 -21.14 -19.22
C ASP A 934 3.91 -20.55 -20.01
N VAL A 935 4.19 -21.11 -21.19
CA VAL A 935 5.12 -20.51 -22.15
C VAL A 935 4.52 -19.19 -22.66
N GLY A 936 5.27 -18.10 -22.51
CA GLY A 936 4.87 -16.80 -23.05
C GLY A 936 4.66 -16.88 -24.56
N SER A 937 3.51 -16.39 -25.04
CA SER A 937 3.10 -16.64 -26.43
C SER A 937 2.15 -15.62 -27.04
N GLY A 938 2.21 -15.46 -28.37
CA GLY A 938 1.26 -14.62 -29.11
C GLY A 938 1.40 -13.11 -28.85
N ASN A 939 2.49 -12.67 -28.22
CA ASN A 939 2.71 -11.26 -27.90
C ASN A 939 3.09 -10.44 -29.14
N ALA A 940 2.83 -9.14 -29.10
CA ALA A 940 2.92 -8.26 -30.26
C ALA A 940 3.51 -6.90 -29.94
N PHE A 941 4.52 -6.50 -30.70
CA PHE A 941 5.04 -5.14 -30.72
C PHE A 941 4.72 -4.51 -32.08
N LEU A 942 3.70 -3.66 -32.10
CA LEU A 942 3.06 -3.17 -33.32
C LEU A 942 3.17 -1.65 -33.43
N ASN A 943 3.70 -1.15 -34.54
CA ASN A 943 3.69 0.29 -34.84
C ASN A 943 4.35 1.13 -33.73
N ASN A 944 5.52 0.74 -33.23
CA ASN A 944 6.26 1.49 -32.22
C ASN A 944 7.44 2.25 -32.85
N THR A 945 7.76 3.42 -32.29
CA THR A 945 8.99 4.17 -32.63
C THR A 945 9.95 4.09 -31.46
N ILE A 946 11.11 3.49 -31.67
CA ILE A 946 12.17 3.32 -30.68
C ILE A 946 13.39 4.09 -31.18
N ALA A 947 13.96 4.93 -30.35
CA ALA A 947 15.17 5.67 -30.67
C ALA A 947 16.15 5.65 -29.50
N LEU A 948 17.44 5.54 -29.80
CA LEU A 948 18.50 5.82 -28.83
C LEU A 948 18.52 4.95 -27.55
N PRO A 949 18.20 3.64 -27.55
CA PRO A 949 18.58 2.79 -26.42
C PRO A 949 20.07 2.97 -26.14
N TRP A 950 20.41 3.44 -24.94
CA TRP A 950 21.80 3.70 -24.54
C TRP A 950 22.50 2.40 -24.10
N ARG A 951 21.72 1.33 -23.91
CA ARG A 951 22.19 -0.06 -23.78
C ARG A 951 21.17 -1.01 -24.41
N ALA A 952 21.68 -2.16 -24.88
CA ALA A 952 20.90 -3.29 -25.35
C ALA A 952 20.04 -2.94 -26.58
N ASN A 953 18.89 -3.60 -26.74
CA ASN A 953 18.21 -3.67 -28.02
C ASN A 953 17.11 -2.62 -28.16
N GLY A 954 16.69 -2.38 -29.40
CA GLY A 954 15.37 -1.80 -29.62
C GLY A 954 14.27 -2.78 -29.20
N ILE A 955 14.28 -3.98 -29.78
CA ILE A 955 13.36 -5.06 -29.46
C ILE A 955 14.15 -6.33 -29.17
N ALA A 956 13.84 -7.03 -28.08
CA ALA A 956 14.37 -8.36 -27.81
C ALA A 956 13.27 -9.40 -27.61
N ILE A 957 13.48 -10.60 -28.15
CA ILE A 957 12.63 -11.76 -27.88
C ILE A 957 13.55 -12.90 -27.43
N TYR A 958 13.40 -13.28 -26.16
CA TYR A 958 14.10 -14.38 -25.52
C TYR A 958 13.14 -15.55 -25.34
N GLY A 959 13.08 -16.44 -26.34
CA GLY A 959 12.23 -17.62 -26.33
C GLY A 959 10.73 -17.37 -26.54
N GLY A 960 9.91 -18.34 -26.15
CA GLY A 960 8.45 -18.28 -26.27
C GLY A 960 7.92 -18.64 -27.66
N SER A 961 6.61 -18.52 -27.88
CA SER A 961 5.95 -19.02 -29.10
C SER A 961 5.03 -18.01 -29.78
N GLY A 962 5.13 -17.86 -31.11
CA GLY A 962 4.15 -17.06 -31.86
C GLY A 962 4.26 -15.54 -31.65
N ASN A 963 5.39 -15.03 -31.17
CA ASN A 963 5.59 -13.61 -30.92
C ASN A 963 5.85 -12.85 -32.22
N ARG A 964 5.44 -11.58 -32.29
CA ARG A 964 5.59 -10.74 -33.49
C ARG A 964 6.04 -9.32 -33.20
N ALA A 965 6.91 -8.79 -34.06
CA ALA A 965 7.30 -7.38 -34.09
C ALA A 965 7.04 -6.84 -35.50
N GLU A 966 6.05 -5.97 -35.64
CA GLU A 966 5.57 -5.51 -36.93
C GLU A 966 5.44 -3.98 -37.02
N ASN A 967 5.79 -3.44 -38.18
CA ASN A 967 5.63 -2.02 -38.49
C ASN A 967 6.39 -1.08 -37.53
N ASN A 968 7.49 -1.51 -36.90
CA ASN A 968 8.23 -0.65 -35.98
C ASN A 968 9.30 0.19 -36.71
N ILE A 969 9.65 1.35 -36.15
CA ILE A 969 10.86 2.11 -36.51
C ILE A 969 11.81 2.03 -35.33
N ILE A 970 13.05 1.60 -35.57
CA ILE A 970 14.08 1.48 -34.55
C ILE A 970 15.31 2.23 -35.04
N SER A 971 15.76 3.22 -34.28
CA SER A 971 16.87 4.07 -34.67
C SER A 971 17.93 4.17 -33.59
N ASP A 972 19.18 4.25 -34.01
CA ASP A 972 20.29 4.74 -33.21
C ASP A 972 20.58 3.95 -31.91
N THR A 973 20.53 2.62 -31.93
CA THR A 973 20.96 1.80 -30.78
C THR A 973 22.45 1.99 -30.48
N ALA A 974 22.85 2.12 -29.22
CA ALA A 974 24.22 2.48 -28.88
C ALA A 974 25.23 1.33 -29.08
N ASN A 975 24.89 0.12 -28.64
CA ASN A 975 25.86 -0.98 -28.52
C ASN A 975 25.35 -2.37 -28.93
N TYR A 976 24.04 -2.51 -29.18
CA TYR A 976 23.36 -3.77 -29.47
C TYR A 976 22.44 -3.64 -30.70
N PRO A 977 21.86 -4.75 -31.18
CA PRO A 977 20.95 -4.76 -32.32
C PRO A 977 19.73 -3.85 -32.19
N GLY A 978 19.14 -3.53 -33.34
CA GLY A 978 17.78 -3.02 -33.37
C GLY A 978 16.80 -4.11 -32.92
N ILE A 979 16.96 -5.34 -33.42
CA ILE A 979 16.15 -6.49 -33.01
C ILE A 979 17.06 -7.69 -32.66
N MET A 980 16.85 -8.29 -31.48
CA MET A 980 17.53 -9.51 -31.05
C MET A 980 16.54 -10.67 -30.85
N LEU A 981 16.86 -11.84 -31.40
CA LEU A 981 16.26 -13.12 -31.02
C LEU A 981 17.34 -13.96 -30.35
N ALA A 982 17.22 -14.25 -29.06
CA ALA A 982 18.31 -14.92 -28.34
C ALA A 982 17.84 -15.93 -27.30
N THR A 983 18.77 -16.81 -26.90
CA THR A 983 18.55 -17.84 -25.88
C THR A 983 19.51 -17.74 -24.69
N ASP A 984 20.28 -16.66 -24.60
CA ASP A 984 21.32 -16.40 -23.60
C ASP A 984 20.81 -15.93 -22.22
N HIS A 985 19.50 -15.76 -22.06
CA HIS A 985 18.84 -15.43 -20.79
C HIS A 985 18.04 -16.59 -20.18
N ASP A 986 18.48 -17.82 -20.44
CA ASP A 986 17.85 -19.07 -19.96
C ASP A 986 16.31 -19.12 -20.15
N PRO A 987 15.79 -18.81 -21.36
CA PRO A 987 14.35 -18.77 -21.58
C PRO A 987 13.77 -20.17 -21.82
N LEU A 988 12.44 -20.27 -21.69
CA LEU A 988 11.69 -21.37 -22.27
C LEU A 988 11.84 -21.38 -23.81
N PRO A 989 11.91 -22.55 -24.46
CA PRO A 989 12.29 -22.65 -25.87
C PRO A 989 11.41 -21.86 -26.84
N PHE A 990 12.01 -21.46 -27.96
CA PHE A 990 11.27 -20.94 -29.10
C PHE A 990 10.32 -21.99 -29.68
N GLY A 991 9.10 -21.56 -30.01
CA GLY A 991 8.09 -22.38 -30.67
C GLY A 991 7.27 -21.61 -31.71
N GLY A 992 6.53 -22.33 -32.54
CA GLY A 992 5.66 -21.71 -33.54
C GLY A 992 6.42 -20.86 -34.56
N THR A 993 5.86 -19.70 -34.91
CA THR A 993 6.49 -18.73 -35.82
C THR A 993 6.78 -17.42 -35.07
N THR A 994 8.04 -17.01 -35.04
CA THR A 994 8.41 -15.64 -34.63
C THR A 994 8.45 -14.77 -35.87
N LEU A 995 7.62 -13.73 -35.93
CA LEU A 995 7.45 -12.88 -37.11
C LEU A 995 8.05 -11.49 -36.90
N LEU A 996 9.01 -11.13 -37.73
CA LEU A 996 9.54 -9.78 -37.87
C LEU A 996 9.10 -9.23 -39.23
N ALA A 997 8.11 -8.33 -39.27
CA ALA A 997 7.53 -7.88 -40.54
C ALA A 997 7.48 -6.35 -40.66
N ASN A 998 7.86 -5.84 -41.83
CA ASN A 998 7.72 -4.43 -42.17
C ASN A 998 8.35 -3.46 -41.16
N ASN A 999 9.50 -3.83 -40.57
CA ASN A 999 10.23 -2.94 -39.66
C ASN A 999 11.20 -2.03 -40.45
N ALA A 1000 11.54 -0.87 -39.90
CA ALA A 1000 12.63 -0.02 -40.37
C ALA A 1000 13.69 0.09 -39.27
N LEU A 1001 14.93 -0.23 -39.61
CA LEU A 1001 16.07 -0.17 -38.69
C LEU A 1001 17.07 0.82 -39.27
N HIS A 1002 17.32 1.92 -38.55
CA HIS A 1002 18.21 2.99 -38.98
C HIS A 1002 19.36 3.13 -38.01
N ARG A 1003 20.60 2.96 -38.49
CA ARG A 1003 21.80 3.16 -37.66
C ARG A 1003 21.82 2.29 -36.40
N THR A 1004 21.32 1.06 -36.51
CA THR A 1004 21.29 0.10 -35.40
C THR A 1004 22.45 -0.91 -35.47
N GLY A 1005 22.65 -1.65 -34.39
CA GLY A 1005 23.84 -2.46 -34.17
C GLY A 1005 24.93 -1.66 -33.46
N GLY A 1006 25.94 -2.32 -32.93
CA GLY A 1006 27.01 -1.70 -32.17
C GLY A 1006 28.00 -2.72 -31.64
N ALA A 1007 28.91 -2.30 -30.76
CA ALA A 1007 29.86 -3.18 -30.10
C ALA A 1007 29.73 -3.11 -28.58
N PHE A 1008 29.99 -4.24 -27.92
CA PHE A 1008 29.90 -4.38 -26.47
C PHE A 1008 30.98 -5.33 -25.93
N TRP A 1009 31.18 -5.32 -24.61
CA TRP A 1009 32.23 -6.06 -23.91
C TRP A 1009 33.65 -5.58 -24.24
N GLY A 1010 33.89 -4.28 -24.09
CA GLY A 1010 35.16 -3.63 -24.46
C GLY A 1010 35.41 -3.71 -25.96
N GLU A 1011 34.35 -3.53 -26.75
CA GLU A 1011 34.31 -3.71 -28.20
C GLU A 1011 34.68 -5.12 -28.70
N ALA A 1012 34.76 -6.13 -27.83
CA ALA A 1012 35.14 -7.49 -28.21
C ALA A 1012 34.04 -8.24 -28.99
N GLN A 1013 32.79 -7.79 -28.90
CA GLN A 1013 31.66 -8.37 -29.62
C GLN A 1013 30.93 -7.31 -30.44
N GLU A 1014 30.82 -7.59 -31.73
CA GLU A 1014 30.10 -6.76 -32.70
C GLU A 1014 28.71 -7.35 -32.97
N PHE A 1015 27.72 -6.48 -33.11
CA PHE A 1015 26.32 -6.83 -33.33
C PHE A 1015 25.74 -6.12 -34.55
N GLY A 1016 25.01 -6.89 -35.37
CA GLY A 1016 24.29 -6.35 -36.52
C GLY A 1016 22.97 -5.66 -36.16
N ALA A 1017 22.27 -5.13 -37.16
CA ALA A 1017 20.97 -4.49 -36.98
C ALA A 1017 19.88 -5.48 -36.52
N ILE A 1018 19.90 -6.71 -37.05
CA ILE A 1018 19.14 -7.85 -36.54
C ILE A 1018 20.13 -8.96 -36.18
N THR A 1019 20.11 -9.43 -34.93
CA THR A 1019 20.94 -10.58 -34.52
C THR A 1019 20.07 -11.73 -34.05
N LEU A 1020 20.36 -12.92 -34.55
CA LEU A 1020 19.85 -14.18 -34.02
C LEU A 1020 20.98 -14.87 -33.26
N PHE A 1021 20.83 -15.04 -31.96
CA PHE A 1021 21.85 -15.60 -31.07
C PHE A 1021 21.39 -16.89 -30.39
N SER A 1022 21.68 -18.03 -31.03
CA SER A 1022 21.40 -19.36 -30.46
C SER A 1022 22.55 -19.81 -29.55
N GLN A 1023 22.50 -19.40 -28.27
CA GLN A 1023 23.55 -19.71 -27.30
C GLN A 1023 23.42 -21.14 -26.75
N ASN A 1024 22.28 -21.48 -26.14
CA ASN A 1024 22.04 -22.78 -25.48
C ASN A 1024 20.88 -23.57 -26.14
N LEU A 1025 19.87 -22.89 -26.67
CA LEU A 1025 18.66 -23.48 -27.27
C LEU A 1025 18.48 -23.08 -28.75
N PRO A 1026 17.81 -23.90 -29.56
CA PRO A 1026 17.60 -23.59 -30.98
C PRO A 1026 16.57 -22.46 -31.15
N ILE A 1027 16.65 -21.75 -32.28
CA ILE A 1027 15.71 -20.69 -32.66
C ILE A 1027 15.04 -21.07 -34.00
N PRO A 1028 14.02 -21.95 -34.00
CA PRO A 1028 13.30 -22.33 -35.21
C PRO A 1028 12.18 -21.33 -35.57
N GLY A 1029 11.67 -21.44 -36.80
CA GLY A 1029 10.40 -20.80 -37.19
C GLY A 1029 10.48 -19.27 -37.33
N VAL A 1030 11.66 -18.72 -37.60
CA VAL A 1030 11.83 -17.28 -37.78
C VAL A 1030 11.44 -16.87 -39.20
N VAL A 1031 10.59 -15.86 -39.30
CA VAL A 1031 10.23 -15.20 -40.56
C VAL A 1031 10.57 -13.71 -40.46
N ILE A 1032 11.46 -13.24 -41.33
CA ILE A 1032 11.79 -11.83 -41.51
C ILE A 1032 11.27 -11.41 -42.87
N ARG A 1033 10.40 -10.41 -42.92
CA ARG A 1033 9.88 -9.92 -44.20
C ARG A 1033 9.64 -8.43 -44.29
N ASP A 1034 9.67 -7.92 -45.52
CA ASP A 1034 9.29 -6.54 -45.86
C ASP A 1034 10.08 -5.48 -45.07
N THR A 1035 11.26 -5.84 -44.55
CA THR A 1035 12.02 -5.05 -43.57
C THR A 1035 13.12 -4.25 -44.28
N GLU A 1036 13.35 -3.03 -43.81
CA GLU A 1036 14.45 -2.18 -44.27
C GLU A 1036 15.49 -2.01 -43.15
N ILE A 1037 16.75 -2.17 -43.52
CA ILE A 1037 17.91 -1.90 -42.69
C ILE A 1037 18.75 -0.87 -43.42
N LEU A 1038 19.00 0.26 -42.78
CA LEU A 1038 19.75 1.38 -43.33
C LEU A 1038 20.86 1.77 -42.37
N ASP A 1039 22.08 1.87 -42.88
CA ASP A 1039 23.22 2.44 -42.16
C ASP A 1039 23.64 1.68 -40.89
N SER A 1040 23.50 0.35 -40.86
CA SER A 1040 23.84 -0.45 -39.67
C SER A 1040 25.29 -0.20 -39.25
N THR A 1041 25.55 -0.20 -37.93
CA THR A 1041 26.90 0.06 -37.39
C THR A 1041 27.86 -1.03 -37.86
N TYR A 1042 27.45 -2.29 -37.72
CA TYR A 1042 28.15 -3.45 -38.24
C TYR A 1042 27.26 -4.15 -39.28
N ASP A 1043 26.89 -5.41 -39.05
CA ASP A 1043 26.17 -6.21 -40.03
C ASP A 1043 24.70 -5.78 -40.20
N GLY A 1044 24.09 -6.12 -41.32
CA GLY A 1044 22.63 -6.00 -41.48
C GLY A 1044 21.89 -7.08 -40.69
N ILE A 1045 22.02 -8.34 -41.11
CA ILE A 1045 21.49 -9.51 -40.39
C ILE A 1045 22.64 -10.41 -39.96
N GLN A 1046 22.71 -10.74 -38.68
CA GLN A 1046 23.81 -11.51 -38.09
C GLN A 1046 23.28 -12.82 -37.48
N PHE A 1047 23.88 -13.95 -37.86
CA PHE A 1047 23.66 -15.25 -37.25
C PHE A 1047 24.84 -15.56 -36.32
N LYS A 1048 24.57 -15.51 -35.00
CA LYS A 1048 25.55 -15.62 -33.92
C LYS A 1048 25.28 -16.88 -33.09
N GLY A 1049 26.35 -17.45 -32.53
CA GLY A 1049 26.29 -18.62 -31.66
C GLY A 1049 26.07 -19.95 -32.40
N GLY A 1050 26.23 -21.06 -31.69
CA GLY A 1050 26.30 -22.40 -32.28
C GLY A 1050 25.87 -23.55 -31.37
N GLY A 1051 25.21 -23.26 -30.24
CA GLY A 1051 24.89 -24.28 -29.23
C GLY A 1051 23.82 -25.28 -29.68
N SER A 1052 22.80 -24.81 -30.44
CA SER A 1052 21.66 -25.65 -30.86
C SER A 1052 21.08 -25.33 -32.26
N GLY A 1053 21.37 -24.15 -32.84
CA GLY A 1053 21.14 -23.83 -34.26
C GLY A 1053 19.88 -23.02 -34.59
N MET A 1054 19.86 -22.43 -35.78
CA MET A 1054 18.80 -21.54 -36.29
C MET A 1054 18.27 -22.08 -37.64
N PRO A 1055 17.36 -23.10 -37.64
CA PRO A 1055 16.94 -23.77 -38.85
C PRO A 1055 15.84 -23.02 -39.62
N ASP A 1056 15.94 -23.03 -40.96
CA ASP A 1056 14.92 -22.53 -41.90
C ASP A 1056 14.45 -21.08 -41.61
N VAL A 1057 15.39 -20.18 -41.35
CA VAL A 1057 15.10 -18.74 -41.24
C VAL A 1057 14.66 -18.23 -42.62
N ARG A 1058 13.44 -17.68 -42.73
CA ARG A 1058 12.90 -17.21 -44.01
C ARG A 1058 13.03 -15.70 -44.10
N ILE A 1059 13.76 -15.21 -45.09
CA ILE A 1059 14.03 -13.78 -45.28
C ILE A 1059 13.48 -13.37 -46.64
N THR A 1060 12.41 -12.56 -46.64
CA THR A 1060 11.66 -12.22 -47.86
C THR A 1060 11.45 -10.72 -48.01
N ASN A 1061 11.70 -10.12 -49.18
CA ASN A 1061 11.47 -8.69 -49.42
C ASN A 1061 12.25 -7.78 -48.44
N VAL A 1062 13.49 -8.13 -48.13
CA VAL A 1062 14.33 -7.35 -47.21
C VAL A 1062 15.29 -6.47 -48.00
N ARG A 1063 15.41 -5.20 -47.61
CA ARG A 1063 16.41 -4.26 -48.13
C ARG A 1063 17.43 -3.97 -47.04
N ILE A 1064 18.71 -4.16 -47.35
CA ILE A 1064 19.84 -3.79 -46.50
C ILE A 1064 20.68 -2.80 -47.31
N ASP A 1065 20.81 -1.57 -46.84
CA ASP A 1065 21.70 -0.59 -47.45
C ASP A 1065 22.68 -0.06 -46.40
N ARG A 1066 23.97 -0.17 -46.73
CA ARG A 1066 25.09 0.39 -45.98
C ARG A 1066 25.29 -0.23 -44.59
N SER A 1067 25.95 -1.39 -44.59
CA SER A 1067 26.59 -1.95 -43.39
C SER A 1067 27.95 -1.28 -43.19
N THR A 1068 28.04 -0.32 -42.27
CA THR A 1068 29.16 0.63 -42.17
C THR A 1068 30.48 -0.08 -41.84
N ASN A 1069 30.44 -1.03 -40.90
CA ASN A 1069 31.60 -1.78 -40.45
C ASN A 1069 31.41 -3.29 -40.53
N GLY A 1070 30.52 -3.78 -41.39
CA GLY A 1070 30.20 -5.21 -41.46
C GLY A 1070 29.64 -5.63 -42.81
N SER A 1071 29.05 -6.81 -42.82
CA SER A 1071 28.44 -7.43 -44.00
C SER A 1071 26.95 -7.11 -44.10
N GLY A 1072 26.34 -7.29 -45.27
CA GLY A 1072 24.89 -7.24 -45.39
C GLY A 1072 24.23 -8.33 -44.55
N ILE A 1073 24.66 -9.58 -44.76
CA ILE A 1073 24.32 -10.74 -43.93
C ILE A 1073 25.60 -11.43 -43.50
N LEU A 1074 25.77 -11.67 -42.20
CA LEU A 1074 26.90 -12.39 -41.62
C LEU A 1074 26.46 -13.70 -40.96
N ALA A 1075 27.04 -14.82 -41.38
CA ALA A 1075 27.02 -16.07 -40.62
C ALA A 1075 28.37 -16.29 -39.94
N MET A 1076 28.39 -16.18 -38.61
CA MET A 1076 29.63 -16.31 -37.83
C MET A 1076 30.16 -17.75 -37.84
N ALA A 1077 31.43 -17.93 -37.47
CA ALA A 1077 32.16 -19.19 -37.55
C ALA A 1077 31.52 -20.33 -36.75
N GLN A 1078 30.77 -20.01 -35.69
CA GLN A 1078 30.06 -21.01 -34.89
C GLN A 1078 28.61 -21.25 -35.33
N ALA A 1079 28.08 -20.45 -36.27
CA ALA A 1079 26.68 -20.53 -36.68
C ALA A 1079 26.33 -21.89 -37.29
N ARG A 1080 25.14 -22.40 -36.93
CA ARG A 1080 24.55 -23.65 -37.42
C ARG A 1080 23.10 -23.42 -37.80
N GLY A 1081 22.64 -24.06 -38.88
CA GLY A 1081 21.26 -23.94 -39.35
C GLY A 1081 21.20 -23.50 -40.81
N SER A 1082 20.12 -22.81 -41.17
CA SER A 1082 19.94 -22.34 -42.55
C SER A 1082 19.05 -21.11 -42.65
N ALA A 1083 19.30 -20.31 -43.68
CA ALA A 1083 18.42 -19.24 -44.11
C ALA A 1083 18.08 -19.38 -45.60
N ARG A 1084 16.86 -18.97 -45.96
CA ARG A 1084 16.40 -18.87 -47.35
C ARG A 1084 16.12 -17.41 -47.68
N LEU A 1085 16.73 -16.91 -48.74
CA LEU A 1085 16.55 -15.54 -49.19
C LEU A 1085 15.58 -15.49 -50.38
N THR A 1086 14.62 -14.58 -50.35
CA THR A 1086 13.70 -14.34 -51.48
C THR A 1086 13.51 -12.84 -51.66
N ASN A 1087 13.89 -12.29 -52.81
CA ASN A 1087 13.78 -10.86 -53.08
C ASN A 1087 14.50 -10.00 -52.01
N VAL A 1088 15.75 -10.34 -51.70
CA VAL A 1088 16.60 -9.59 -50.77
C VAL A 1088 17.55 -8.71 -51.57
N THR A 1089 17.57 -7.41 -51.28
CA THR A 1089 18.48 -6.44 -51.91
C THR A 1089 19.48 -5.96 -50.88
N ILE A 1090 20.77 -6.11 -51.18
CA ILE A 1090 21.87 -5.67 -50.32
C ILE A 1090 22.75 -4.73 -51.13
N THR A 1091 23.05 -3.55 -50.58
CA THR A 1091 23.91 -2.55 -51.22
C THR A 1091 24.85 -1.89 -50.21
N ASN A 1092 26.04 -1.50 -50.66
CA ASN A 1092 26.97 -0.64 -49.93
C ASN A 1092 27.49 -1.20 -48.58
N SER A 1093 27.53 -2.52 -48.38
CA SER A 1093 28.12 -3.14 -47.18
C SER A 1093 29.65 -3.24 -47.29
N ARG A 1094 30.38 -2.86 -46.23
CA ARG A 1094 31.85 -2.78 -46.24
C ARG A 1094 32.52 -4.14 -46.52
N ASP A 1095 32.07 -5.19 -45.82
CA ASP A 1095 32.76 -6.49 -45.82
C ASP A 1095 32.15 -7.50 -46.81
N GLY A 1096 31.12 -7.08 -47.55
CA GLY A 1096 30.44 -7.88 -48.56
C GLY A 1096 28.94 -8.01 -48.32
N ASP A 1097 28.21 -8.43 -49.35
CA ASP A 1097 26.75 -8.56 -49.27
C ASP A 1097 26.34 -9.73 -48.37
N ILE A 1098 26.98 -10.88 -48.53
CA ILE A 1098 26.77 -12.10 -47.74
C ILE A 1098 28.12 -12.69 -47.38
N THR A 1099 28.40 -12.84 -46.09
CA THR A 1099 29.66 -13.37 -45.56
C THR A 1099 29.38 -14.58 -44.69
N VAL A 1100 30.08 -15.67 -44.95
CA VAL A 1100 30.06 -16.89 -44.13
C VAL A 1100 31.49 -17.11 -43.63
N GLU A 1101 31.69 -16.96 -42.33
CA GLU A 1101 33.02 -17.09 -41.73
C GLU A 1101 33.53 -18.53 -41.81
N PRO A 1102 34.85 -18.74 -41.96
CA PRO A 1102 35.46 -20.06 -41.91
C PRO A 1102 35.05 -20.83 -40.65
N GLY A 1103 34.60 -22.08 -40.84
CA GLY A 1103 34.14 -22.96 -39.75
C GLY A 1103 32.63 -22.97 -39.54
N SER A 1104 31.89 -22.00 -40.11
CA SER A 1104 30.44 -21.96 -40.03
C SER A 1104 29.81 -23.20 -40.69
N GLN A 1105 28.77 -23.75 -40.06
CA GLN A 1105 27.92 -24.81 -40.62
C GLN A 1105 26.57 -24.24 -41.10
N PHE A 1106 26.43 -22.92 -41.10
CA PHE A 1106 25.22 -22.24 -41.52
C PHE A 1106 25.12 -22.18 -43.04
N VAL A 1107 23.97 -22.53 -43.59
CA VAL A 1107 23.74 -22.54 -45.05
C VAL A 1107 22.79 -21.41 -45.43
N ILE A 1108 23.23 -20.54 -46.33
CA ILE A 1108 22.39 -19.49 -46.92
C ILE A 1108 22.07 -19.90 -48.35
N GLY A 1109 20.78 -19.98 -48.69
CA GLY A 1109 20.29 -20.45 -49.99
C GLY A 1109 19.20 -19.60 -50.60
#